data_AF-A0A355SB24-F1
#
_entry.id   AF-A0A355SB24-F1
#
_cell.length_a   1.000
_cell.length_b   1.000
_cell.length_c   1.000
_cell.angle_alpha   90.00
_cell.angle_beta   90.00
_cell.angle_gamma   90.00
#
_symmetry.space_group_name_H-M   'P 1'
#
loop_
_entity.id
_entity.type
_entity.pdbx_description
1 polymer ?
#
loop_
_entity_poly.entity_id
_entity_poly.type
_entity_poly.pdbx_seq_one_letter_code
_entity_poly.pdbx_strand_id
1 'polypeptide(L)'
;MMPFARLFLLSLTVVQLVLSAFAESGNRLTHLDEPNNPWQFDQQSPKLITPQWIGEEGVEAVVVLAIDDMSGDGQHFRDYLTPIIERLKVIDGRGAVSITCNRPNPEHPNMQWLLEEGVSLETHTLSHPCPLLQHLDFNRASKDYHGCVDLLARIPNNDSVGFRFGCMDGQNTPSPRAYSEILGSTSPEGNFISMSTSVGVVFSPDDPEIPTTIFKEASGGSDRFARYLTKGFVNYIENYPYPFMVGRKIWELPFVYPNDYTGQALHGAQNPVTIADYKAAVDATVAKQGAVSLCFHAGNWMRNSQMVDIVDHANRIHGKKVKFLNMGEMHKLMTRNLLAGNPIRKPDGSDNGIRILDVNNDGFMDVIIGNSKARICRIWRPETRKWHETPFPVEITPAVRFGVISRSGEAAALVTGSGGHNTFWVYRGDQWKVIEHLAKGLENISTHQEGRDGGVRLRDLDGDGICEIVVGRPDSSAVYQRHDSGWQKLPISLPKPFSIVTKQSGDAGLRFADLDGDGQEDIIFSNGRHYGTRMLESLTKGWTRVGIEGSRKGDGVGEQHSRVQQVLPPIVREDGTNNGAWIKRDHLYWQNEDTGAIFPHHIDLRSFNDLLGEQAAQPRGPATSLRAMEVHEGLKIELVAAEPLVMDPVDLAWGPDGKLWVAEMADYPLGINNEGKSGSRIVFLTDTSRDGSYDQRTLFCEGLETANTVLPWRDGVLAVAPPNIWFLRDTTGDGKADSKKILYKGFGQGNEQHRGNGLSWGLDGWIYVANGDSGGVITSTKTGKELSLG
;
A
#
# COMPACT_ATOMS: atom_id res chain seq x y z
N MET A 1 24.46 9.45 63.09
CA MET A 1 25.23 9.79 61.86
C MET A 1 24.75 8.89 60.73
N MET A 2 24.38 9.50 59.61
CA MET A 2 24.14 8.85 58.30
C MET A 2 25.39 8.06 57.80
N PRO A 3 25.36 7.26 56.69
CA PRO A 3 24.26 6.57 56.01
C PRO A 3 24.62 5.28 55.17
N PHE A 4 23.64 4.77 54.41
CA PHE A 4 23.67 4.12 53.07
C PHE A 4 24.51 2.84 52.82
N ALA A 5 23.82 1.71 52.57
CA ALA A 5 24.02 0.81 51.41
C ALA A 5 23.12 -0.44 51.51
N ARG A 6 22.30 -0.71 50.49
CA ARG A 6 21.93 -2.02 49.89
C ARG A 6 20.75 -1.81 48.94
N LEU A 7 21.05 -1.59 47.67
CA LEU A 7 21.04 -2.57 46.56
C LEU A 7 19.61 -3.01 46.18
N PHE A 8 19.11 -2.39 45.11
CA PHE A 8 17.97 -2.81 44.31
C PHE A 8 18.31 -4.13 43.59
N LEU A 9 17.47 -5.13 43.80
CA LEU A 9 17.35 -6.32 42.97
C LEU A 9 15.86 -6.68 42.95
N LEU A 10 15.10 -5.98 42.11
CA LEU A 10 13.87 -6.52 41.54
C LEU A 10 14.09 -6.61 40.04
N SER A 11 14.35 -7.85 39.64
CA SER A 11 14.56 -8.32 38.29
C SER A 11 13.36 -8.04 37.39
N LEU A 12 13.68 -7.61 36.17
CA LEU A 12 12.88 -7.65 34.96
C LEU A 12 11.90 -8.82 34.95
N THR A 13 10.61 -8.50 35.03
CA THR A 13 9.51 -9.30 34.48
C THR A 13 8.32 -8.36 34.47
N VAL A 14 7.49 -8.40 33.42
CA VAL A 14 6.44 -7.43 33.07
C VAL A 14 6.90 -6.26 32.19
N VAL A 15 7.41 -6.58 30.98
CA VAL A 15 7.13 -5.81 29.75
C VAL A 15 6.93 -6.85 28.64
N GLN A 16 5.80 -7.55 28.70
CA GLN A 16 5.33 -8.42 27.62
C GLN A 16 3.85 -8.65 27.87
N LEU A 17 3.01 -7.72 27.44
CA LEU A 17 1.57 -7.84 27.21
C LEU A 17 1.01 -6.44 27.02
N VAL A 18 0.96 -6.03 25.76
CA VAL A 18 -0.15 -5.42 25.00
C VAL A 18 0.52 -4.68 23.83
N LEU A 19 1.09 -5.46 22.90
CA LEU A 19 1.00 -5.08 21.50
C LEU A 19 -0.33 -5.69 21.08
N SER A 20 -1.34 -4.86 20.86
CA SER A 20 -2.53 -5.28 20.12
C SER A 20 -2.03 -5.69 18.75
N ALA A 21 -1.80 -6.99 18.57
CA ALA A 21 -1.52 -7.56 17.27
C ALA A 21 -2.79 -7.35 16.44
N PHE A 22 -2.81 -6.29 15.62
CA PHE A 22 -3.49 -6.41 14.34
C PHE A 22 -2.95 -7.72 13.75
N ALA A 23 -3.83 -8.69 13.50
CA ALA A 23 -3.41 -9.88 12.77
C ALA A 23 -2.78 -9.37 11.47
N GLU A 24 -1.50 -9.65 11.29
CA GLU A 24 -0.78 -9.26 10.09
C GLU A 24 -1.52 -9.86 8.90
N SER A 25 -1.81 -9.05 7.88
CA SER A 25 -2.68 -9.48 6.77
C SER A 25 -2.18 -10.79 6.16
N GLY A 26 -3.08 -11.75 5.98
CA GLY A 26 -2.74 -13.01 5.29
C GLY A 26 -2.27 -12.76 3.84
N ASN A 27 -2.55 -11.57 3.30
CA ASN A 27 -2.17 -11.15 1.94
C ASN A 27 -0.72 -10.66 1.80
N ARG A 28 0.11 -10.67 2.86
CA ARG A 28 1.52 -10.23 2.81
C ARG A 28 2.38 -10.93 1.74
N LEU A 29 1.99 -12.13 1.29
CA LEU A 29 2.71 -12.92 0.26
C LEU A 29 2.16 -12.76 -1.17
N THR A 30 1.11 -11.97 -1.35
CA THR A 30 0.36 -11.90 -2.63
C THR A 30 1.10 -11.18 -3.76
N HIS A 31 2.13 -10.38 -3.43
CA HIS A 31 3.04 -9.75 -4.39
C HIS A 31 3.71 -10.76 -5.34
N LEU A 32 3.77 -12.05 -4.96
CA LEU A 32 4.31 -13.13 -5.80
C LEU A 32 3.38 -13.54 -6.95
N ASP A 33 2.07 -13.31 -6.80
CA ASP A 33 1.04 -13.61 -7.80
C ASP A 33 0.93 -12.51 -8.88
N GLU A 34 1.24 -11.27 -8.52
CA GLU A 34 1.22 -10.10 -9.42
C GLU A 34 2.58 -9.38 -9.46
N PRO A 35 3.65 -10.05 -9.91
CA PRO A 35 5.02 -9.60 -9.69
C PRO A 35 5.39 -8.31 -10.45
N ASN A 36 4.57 -7.84 -11.39
CA ASN A 36 4.92 -6.74 -12.29
C ASN A 36 4.54 -5.36 -11.72
N ASN A 37 3.88 -5.26 -10.56
CA ASN A 37 3.59 -3.98 -9.91
C ASN A 37 4.81 -3.47 -9.13
N PRO A 38 5.50 -2.40 -9.58
CA PRO A 38 6.68 -1.91 -8.90
C PRO A 38 6.35 -1.02 -7.68
N TRP A 39 5.07 -0.71 -7.42
CA TRP A 39 4.64 0.16 -6.31
C TRP A 39 3.86 -0.58 -5.21
N GLN A 40 4.08 -1.89 -5.10
CA GLN A 40 3.36 -2.76 -4.17
C GLN A 40 3.95 -2.79 -2.74
N PHE A 41 5.07 -2.10 -2.50
CA PHE A 41 5.75 -2.08 -1.21
C PHE A 41 5.63 -0.70 -0.56
N ASP A 42 5.51 -0.70 0.76
CA ASP A 42 5.32 0.46 1.62
C ASP A 42 6.08 0.29 2.96
N GLN A 43 5.90 1.23 3.88
CA GLN A 43 6.55 1.21 5.20
C GLN A 43 6.28 -0.06 6.03
N GLN A 44 5.13 -0.73 5.83
CA GLN A 44 4.73 -1.90 6.60
C GLN A 44 5.27 -3.21 5.98
N SER A 45 5.73 -3.15 4.74
CA SER A 45 6.27 -4.31 4.03
C SER A 45 7.56 -4.84 4.68
N PRO A 46 7.83 -6.16 4.64
CA PRO A 46 9.07 -6.74 5.17
C PRO A 46 10.31 -6.17 4.49
N LYS A 47 11.40 -6.01 5.23
CA LYS A 47 12.56 -5.22 4.80
C LYS A 47 13.63 -6.11 4.13
N LEU A 48 14.26 -5.62 3.06
CA LEU A 48 15.50 -6.17 2.52
C LEU A 48 16.67 -5.23 2.84
N ILE A 49 17.11 -5.23 4.10
CA ILE A 49 18.14 -4.31 4.61
C ILE A 49 19.53 -4.62 4.01
N THR A 50 20.38 -3.62 3.91
CA THR A 50 21.75 -3.73 3.38
C THR A 50 22.58 -4.87 4.02
N PRO A 51 22.57 -5.08 5.35
CA PRO A 51 23.27 -6.19 6.00
C PRO A 51 22.94 -7.59 5.44
N GLN A 52 21.76 -7.79 4.85
CA GLN A 52 21.34 -9.07 4.29
C GLN A 52 22.15 -9.49 3.06
N TRP A 53 22.71 -8.54 2.32
CA TRP A 53 23.28 -8.81 1.00
C TRP A 53 24.66 -8.18 0.76
N ILE A 54 25.08 -7.21 1.57
CA ILE A 54 26.38 -6.56 1.41
C ILE A 54 27.57 -7.51 1.65
N GLY A 55 27.45 -8.38 2.66
CA GLY A 55 28.51 -9.32 3.05
C GLY A 55 29.74 -8.68 3.70
N GLU A 56 29.64 -7.43 4.12
CA GLU A 56 30.69 -6.66 4.82
C GLU A 56 30.19 -6.23 6.21
N GLU A 57 30.93 -6.56 7.26
CA GLU A 57 30.53 -6.25 8.63
C GLU A 57 30.61 -4.75 8.92
N GLY A 58 29.54 -4.20 9.48
CA GLY A 58 29.48 -2.79 9.89
C GLY A 58 28.99 -1.82 8.80
N VAL A 59 28.75 -2.30 7.57
CA VAL A 59 28.01 -1.55 6.56
C VAL A 59 26.51 -1.68 6.87
N GLU A 60 25.85 -0.54 7.00
CA GLU A 60 24.42 -0.44 7.30
C GLU A 60 23.63 0.09 6.12
N ALA A 61 24.22 0.85 5.19
CA ALA A 61 23.54 1.36 4.01
C ALA A 61 24.42 1.38 2.76
N VAL A 62 23.77 1.30 1.60
CA VAL A 62 24.40 1.50 0.29
C VAL A 62 23.86 2.73 -0.40
N VAL A 63 24.77 3.49 -1.02
CA VAL A 63 24.43 4.62 -1.88
C VAL A 63 25.03 4.38 -3.27
N VAL A 64 24.17 4.37 -4.30
CA VAL A 64 24.60 4.32 -5.70
C VAL A 64 24.54 5.71 -6.29
N LEU A 65 25.68 6.27 -6.68
CA LEU A 65 25.70 7.52 -7.45
C LEU A 65 25.38 7.21 -8.91
N ALA A 66 24.22 7.65 -9.39
CA ALA A 66 23.76 7.39 -10.75
C ALA A 66 23.62 8.69 -11.54
N ILE A 67 24.36 8.78 -12.64
CA ILE A 67 24.38 9.95 -13.51
C ILE A 67 23.80 9.62 -14.88
N ASP A 68 22.92 10.45 -15.39
CA ASP A 68 22.12 10.13 -16.58
C ASP A 68 22.61 10.82 -17.86
N ASP A 69 22.14 10.29 -18.99
CA ASP A 69 22.21 10.87 -20.35
C ASP A 69 23.53 10.80 -21.11
N MET A 70 24.41 9.84 -20.82
CA MET A 70 25.68 9.77 -21.57
C MET A 70 25.48 9.35 -23.02
N SER A 71 25.95 10.20 -23.93
CA SER A 71 26.04 9.94 -25.37
C SER A 71 27.39 10.39 -25.94
N GLY A 72 27.75 9.88 -27.11
CA GLY A 72 28.98 10.26 -27.81
C GLY A 72 30.24 9.69 -27.17
N ASP A 73 31.32 10.47 -27.15
CA ASP A 73 32.66 10.02 -26.72
C ASP A 73 32.86 9.95 -25.19
N GLY A 74 31.88 10.39 -24.40
CA GLY A 74 31.93 10.42 -22.94
C GLY A 74 32.92 11.41 -22.33
N GLN A 75 33.56 12.29 -23.11
CA GLN A 75 34.59 13.20 -22.59
C GLN A 75 34.02 14.17 -21.54
N HIS A 76 32.84 14.73 -21.79
CA HIS A 76 32.15 15.61 -20.84
C HIS A 76 31.87 14.91 -19.50
N PHE A 77 31.47 13.63 -19.53
CA PHE A 77 31.22 12.84 -18.33
C PHE A 77 32.51 12.53 -17.58
N ARG A 78 33.59 12.19 -18.30
CA ARG A 78 34.92 12.02 -17.73
C ARG A 78 35.38 13.28 -16.99
N ASP A 79 35.27 14.44 -17.62
CA ASP A 79 35.68 15.72 -17.02
C ASP A 79 34.84 16.05 -15.78
N TYR A 80 33.53 15.86 -15.87
CA TYR A 80 32.61 16.12 -14.77
C TYR A 80 32.85 15.18 -13.57
N LEU A 81 33.00 13.87 -13.83
CA LEU A 81 33.08 12.83 -12.80
C LEU A 81 34.46 12.70 -12.15
N THR A 82 35.53 13.15 -12.80
CA THR A 82 36.91 12.97 -12.28
C THR A 82 37.05 13.37 -10.80
N PRO A 83 36.59 14.54 -10.33
CA PRO A 83 36.69 14.90 -8.90
C PRO A 83 35.87 13.99 -7.97
N ILE A 84 34.74 13.46 -8.44
CA ILE A 84 33.89 12.54 -7.67
C ILE A 84 34.57 11.17 -7.57
N ILE A 85 35.08 10.65 -8.69
CA ILE A 85 35.82 9.39 -8.78
C ILE A 85 37.06 9.44 -7.89
N GLU A 86 37.88 10.49 -8.01
CA GLU A 86 39.07 10.69 -7.18
C GLU A 86 38.70 10.68 -5.69
N ARG A 87 37.60 11.33 -5.31
CA ARG A 87 37.16 11.34 -3.92
C ARG A 87 36.73 9.95 -3.43
N LEU A 88 35.93 9.23 -4.22
CA LEU A 88 35.50 7.87 -3.89
C LEU A 88 36.69 6.91 -3.78
N LYS A 89 37.70 7.05 -4.64
CA LYS A 89 38.95 6.28 -4.56
C LYS A 89 39.72 6.54 -3.26
N VAL A 90 39.68 7.75 -2.72
CA VAL A 90 40.28 8.04 -1.40
C VAL A 90 39.53 7.31 -0.27
N ILE A 91 38.22 7.10 -0.41
CA ILE A 91 37.39 6.45 0.61
C ILE A 91 37.51 4.93 0.55
N ASP A 92 37.38 4.33 -0.64
CA ASP A 92 37.22 2.88 -0.82
C ASP A 92 37.97 2.33 -2.05
N GLY A 93 38.94 3.08 -2.58
CA GLY A 93 39.85 2.64 -3.65
C GLY A 93 39.24 2.57 -5.06
N ARG A 94 37.94 2.87 -5.24
CA ARG A 94 37.20 2.70 -6.50
C ARG A 94 36.31 3.90 -6.80
N GLY A 95 36.11 4.20 -8.09
CA GLY A 95 35.17 5.22 -8.58
C GLY A 95 33.75 4.68 -8.75
N ALA A 96 33.13 4.23 -7.65
CA ALA A 96 31.83 3.56 -7.66
C ALA A 96 30.66 4.48 -8.07
N VAL A 97 30.51 4.69 -9.38
CA VAL A 97 29.48 5.49 -10.04
C VAL A 97 28.84 4.65 -11.15
N SER A 98 27.55 4.82 -11.39
CA SER A 98 26.84 4.26 -12.55
C SER A 98 26.44 5.37 -13.51
N ILE A 99 26.80 5.24 -14.78
CA ILE A 99 26.38 6.14 -15.84
C ILE A 99 25.26 5.46 -16.62
N THR A 100 24.07 6.05 -16.69
CA THR A 100 23.05 5.58 -17.64
C THR A 100 23.28 6.23 -19.00
N CYS A 101 23.31 5.41 -20.04
CA CYS A 101 23.80 5.79 -21.36
C CYS A 101 22.68 5.71 -22.40
N ASN A 102 22.66 6.66 -23.35
CA ASN A 102 21.77 6.56 -24.51
C ASN A 102 22.50 6.02 -25.74
N ARG A 103 23.46 6.80 -26.28
CA ARG A 103 24.23 6.44 -27.49
C ARG A 103 25.72 6.69 -27.28
N PRO A 104 26.39 5.94 -26.38
CA PRO A 104 27.84 6.04 -26.26
C PRO A 104 28.52 5.54 -27.54
N ASN A 105 29.71 6.05 -27.83
CA ASN A 105 30.58 5.52 -28.88
C ASN A 105 31.38 4.33 -28.30
N PRO A 106 31.06 3.07 -28.67
CA PRO A 106 31.63 1.90 -28.00
C PRO A 106 33.15 1.77 -28.14
N GLU A 107 33.69 2.30 -29.24
CA GLU A 107 35.11 2.21 -29.59
C GLU A 107 35.93 3.36 -28.99
N HIS A 108 35.29 4.34 -28.35
CA HIS A 108 36.02 5.48 -27.82
C HIS A 108 36.82 5.09 -26.55
N PRO A 109 38.11 5.47 -26.43
CA PRO A 109 38.96 5.09 -25.29
C PRO A 109 38.40 5.49 -23.92
N ASN A 110 37.56 6.53 -23.84
CA ASN A 110 36.94 6.92 -22.58
C ASN A 110 36.03 5.85 -21.99
N MET A 111 35.42 4.97 -22.81
CA MET A 111 34.59 3.88 -22.28
C MET A 111 35.44 2.93 -21.43
N GLN A 112 36.61 2.54 -21.92
CA GLN A 112 37.55 1.72 -21.16
C GLN A 112 38.09 2.45 -19.95
N TRP A 113 38.47 3.72 -20.09
CA TRP A 113 38.93 4.52 -18.96
C TRP A 113 37.89 4.56 -17.83
N LEU A 114 36.61 4.80 -18.15
CA LEU A 114 35.53 4.81 -17.15
C LEU A 114 35.42 3.46 -16.43
N LEU A 115 35.43 2.35 -17.18
CA LEU A 115 35.38 0.99 -16.60
C LEU A 115 36.60 0.69 -15.71
N GLU A 116 37.81 1.09 -16.13
CA GLU A 116 39.05 0.94 -15.37
C GLU A 116 39.06 1.76 -14.07
N GLU A 117 38.38 2.91 -14.06
CA GLU A 117 38.20 3.73 -12.86
C GLU A 117 37.19 3.13 -11.85
N GLY A 118 36.45 2.09 -12.24
CA GLY A 118 35.41 1.44 -11.44
C GLY A 118 33.99 1.98 -11.68
N VAL A 119 33.78 2.74 -12.75
CA VAL A 119 32.46 3.25 -13.17
C VAL A 119 31.75 2.16 -13.98
N SER A 120 30.44 1.98 -13.78
CA SER A 120 29.62 1.10 -14.63
C SER A 120 28.85 1.89 -15.70
N LEU A 121 28.66 1.28 -16.88
CA LEU A 121 27.91 1.86 -18.00
C LEU A 121 26.60 1.08 -18.17
N GLU A 122 25.49 1.72 -17.82
CA GLU A 122 24.16 1.15 -17.72
C GLU A 122 23.22 1.65 -18.80
N THR A 123 22.14 0.91 -19.07
CA THR A 123 21.20 1.22 -20.14
C THR A 123 20.29 2.38 -19.75
N HIS A 124 20.04 3.32 -20.67
CA HIS A 124 19.00 4.34 -20.50
C HIS A 124 17.91 4.28 -21.56
N THR A 125 18.27 4.30 -22.84
CA THR A 125 17.42 4.18 -24.06
C THR A 125 18.16 4.86 -25.21
N LEU A 126 18.00 4.43 -26.47
CA LEU A 126 18.72 5.10 -27.57
C LEU A 126 18.29 6.57 -27.76
N SER A 127 17.04 6.94 -27.51
CA SER A 127 16.51 8.26 -27.89
C SER A 127 16.15 9.19 -26.73
N HIS A 128 16.22 8.71 -25.48
CA HIS A 128 15.70 9.42 -24.31
C HIS A 128 14.22 9.86 -24.48
N PRO A 129 13.29 8.92 -24.72
CA PRO A 129 11.87 9.25 -24.87
C PRO A 129 11.23 9.60 -23.53
N CYS A 130 10.43 10.67 -23.48
CA CYS A 130 9.71 11.09 -22.28
C CYS A 130 8.19 11.22 -22.55
N PRO A 131 7.35 10.34 -21.99
CA PRO A 131 7.69 9.05 -21.36
C PRO A 131 8.14 7.99 -22.40
N LEU A 132 8.64 6.83 -21.94
CA LEU A 132 9.05 5.72 -22.82
C LEU A 132 7.89 5.18 -23.67
N LEU A 133 6.79 4.81 -23.02
CA LEU A 133 5.58 4.34 -23.68
C LEU A 133 4.70 5.53 -24.07
N GLN A 134 4.58 5.81 -25.36
CA GLN A 134 3.72 6.88 -25.88
C GLN A 134 3.48 6.72 -27.40
N HIS A 135 2.55 7.51 -27.93
CA HIS A 135 2.20 7.59 -29.35
C HIS A 135 1.68 6.29 -29.97
N LEU A 136 0.99 5.45 -29.20
CA LEU A 136 0.39 4.19 -29.68
C LEU A 136 1.43 3.22 -30.32
N ASP A 137 2.72 3.35 -29.97
CA ASP A 137 3.81 2.60 -30.59
C ASP A 137 4.71 1.92 -29.55
N PHE A 138 4.24 0.79 -29.04
CA PHE A 138 4.99 -0.09 -28.14
C PHE A 138 6.27 -0.64 -28.78
N ASN A 139 6.22 -0.97 -30.08
CA ASN A 139 7.36 -1.57 -30.79
C ASN A 139 8.53 -0.61 -30.90
N ARG A 140 8.27 0.69 -31.09
CA ARG A 140 9.31 1.73 -31.04
C ARG A 140 9.97 1.76 -29.67
N ALA A 141 9.20 1.77 -28.58
CA ALA A 141 9.74 1.78 -27.23
C ALA A 141 10.63 0.55 -26.95
N SER A 142 10.15 -0.64 -27.33
CA SER A 142 10.91 -1.89 -27.22
C SER A 142 12.22 -1.85 -28.01
N LYS A 143 12.18 -1.39 -29.28
CA LYS A 143 13.39 -1.25 -30.11
C LYS A 143 14.39 -0.23 -29.56
N ASP A 144 13.89 0.89 -29.04
CA ASP A 144 14.73 1.96 -28.50
C ASP A 144 15.48 1.51 -27.23
N TYR A 145 14.80 0.72 -26.38
CA TYR A 145 15.41 0.07 -25.23
C TYR A 145 16.39 -1.03 -25.63
N HIS A 146 15.96 -2.04 -26.40
CA HIS A 146 16.82 -3.18 -26.73
C HIS A 146 18.03 -2.77 -27.55
N GLY A 147 17.88 -1.80 -28.46
CA GLY A 147 19.01 -1.27 -29.22
C GLY A 147 20.05 -0.60 -28.34
N CYS A 148 19.67 -0.03 -27.18
CA CYS A 148 20.60 0.53 -26.21
C CYS A 148 21.31 -0.57 -25.41
N VAL A 149 20.56 -1.61 -24.98
CA VAL A 149 21.12 -2.81 -24.34
C VAL A 149 22.20 -3.45 -25.24
N ASP A 150 21.86 -3.66 -26.52
CA ASP A 150 22.78 -4.27 -27.49
C ASP A 150 23.97 -3.36 -27.82
N LEU A 151 23.77 -2.04 -27.86
CA LEU A 151 24.86 -1.09 -28.04
C LEU A 151 25.86 -1.15 -26.88
N LEU A 152 25.39 -1.22 -25.64
CA LEU A 152 26.25 -1.28 -24.45
C LEU A 152 26.97 -2.62 -24.32
N ALA A 153 26.34 -3.72 -24.75
CA ALA A 153 26.97 -5.05 -24.78
C ALA A 153 28.16 -5.12 -25.75
N ARG A 154 28.26 -4.20 -26.72
CA ARG A 154 29.39 -4.12 -27.66
C ARG A 154 30.61 -3.40 -27.07
N ILE A 155 30.47 -2.69 -25.95
CA ILE A 155 31.61 -2.05 -25.28
C ILE A 155 32.46 -3.15 -24.64
N PRO A 156 33.76 -3.29 -24.99
CA PRO A 156 34.61 -4.29 -24.39
C PRO A 156 34.63 -4.18 -22.86
N ASN A 157 34.60 -5.32 -22.15
CA ASN A 157 34.59 -5.40 -20.68
C ASN A 157 33.40 -4.74 -19.97
N ASN A 158 32.39 -4.24 -20.70
CA ASN A 158 31.19 -3.73 -20.09
C ASN A 158 30.23 -4.87 -19.74
N ASP A 159 29.75 -4.87 -18.50
CA ASP A 159 28.82 -5.84 -17.95
C ASP A 159 27.60 -5.07 -17.44
N SER A 160 26.83 -4.52 -18.40
CA SER A 160 25.65 -3.70 -18.09
C SER A 160 24.55 -4.58 -17.49
N VAL A 161 24.10 -4.20 -16.30
CA VAL A 161 23.02 -4.90 -15.59
C VAL A 161 21.87 -3.97 -15.23
N GLY A 162 22.10 -2.65 -15.29
CA GLY A 162 21.20 -1.61 -14.84
C GLY A 162 20.43 -0.94 -15.96
N PHE A 163 19.28 -0.39 -15.58
CA PHE A 163 18.45 0.45 -16.41
C PHE A 163 17.86 1.63 -15.62
N ARG A 164 17.59 2.72 -16.32
CA ARG A 164 16.72 3.80 -15.82
C ARG A 164 15.78 4.24 -16.92
N PHE A 165 14.51 4.47 -16.62
CA PHE A 165 13.59 5.07 -17.59
C PHE A 165 13.87 6.58 -17.78
N GLY A 166 13.83 7.08 -19.02
CA GLY A 166 13.99 8.52 -19.33
C GLY A 166 12.89 9.39 -18.71
N CYS A 167 13.26 10.52 -18.10
CA CYS A 167 12.36 11.45 -17.39
C CYS A 167 11.59 10.85 -16.18
N MET A 168 12.03 9.72 -15.62
CA MET A 168 11.32 9.06 -14.48
C MET A 168 11.29 9.86 -13.19
N ASP A 169 12.18 10.84 -13.09
CA ASP A 169 12.36 11.76 -11.98
C ASP A 169 11.39 12.95 -12.04
N GLY A 170 10.77 13.21 -13.20
CA GLY A 170 9.83 14.31 -13.41
C GLY A 170 8.49 13.94 -14.07
N GLN A 171 8.38 12.74 -14.65
CA GLN A 171 7.21 12.26 -15.38
C GLN A 171 6.89 10.80 -15.04
N ASN A 172 5.60 10.41 -15.11
CA ASN A 172 5.19 9.02 -14.92
C ASN A 172 5.55 8.18 -16.16
N THR A 173 6.76 7.65 -16.19
CA THR A 173 7.25 6.80 -17.28
C THR A 173 7.37 5.30 -16.95
N PRO A 174 7.69 4.85 -15.72
CA PRO A 174 7.75 3.42 -15.47
C PRO A 174 6.35 2.83 -15.58
N SER A 175 6.27 1.58 -16.04
CA SER A 175 5.00 0.91 -16.27
C SER A 175 5.13 -0.59 -16.02
N PRO A 176 4.13 -1.24 -15.40
CA PRO A 176 4.09 -2.69 -15.28
C PRO A 176 4.27 -3.40 -16.63
N ARG A 177 3.76 -2.81 -17.71
CA ARG A 177 3.92 -3.34 -19.07
C ARG A 177 5.37 -3.29 -19.54
N ALA A 178 6.03 -2.15 -19.35
CA ALA A 178 7.43 -2.02 -19.73
C ALA A 178 8.31 -2.98 -18.91
N TYR A 179 8.06 -3.15 -17.61
CA TYR A 179 8.74 -4.15 -16.80
C TYR A 179 8.51 -5.58 -17.31
N SER A 180 7.26 -5.94 -17.63
CA SER A 180 6.92 -7.31 -18.02
C SER A 180 7.44 -7.69 -19.41
N GLU A 181 7.31 -6.78 -20.38
CA GLU A 181 7.48 -7.09 -21.81
C GLU A 181 8.75 -6.49 -22.44
N ILE A 182 9.32 -5.43 -21.85
CA ILE A 182 10.54 -4.78 -22.37
C ILE A 182 11.75 -5.13 -21.49
N LEU A 183 11.76 -4.74 -20.21
CA LEU A 183 12.90 -4.96 -19.32
C LEU A 183 13.06 -6.45 -19.00
N GLY A 184 11.94 -7.13 -18.77
CA GLY A 184 11.91 -8.55 -18.48
C GLY A 184 12.19 -9.46 -19.68
N SER A 185 12.26 -8.94 -20.91
CA SER A 185 12.56 -9.75 -22.10
C SER A 185 14.07 -9.77 -22.40
N THR A 186 14.45 -10.48 -23.45
CA THR A 186 15.82 -10.57 -23.96
C THR A 186 15.85 -9.87 -25.31
N SER A 187 16.90 -9.10 -25.58
CA SER A 187 17.08 -8.40 -26.85
C SER A 187 17.22 -9.38 -28.02
N PRO A 188 17.06 -8.92 -29.27
CA PRO A 188 17.31 -9.74 -30.45
C PRO A 188 18.73 -10.34 -30.53
N GLU A 189 19.73 -9.68 -29.93
CA GLU A 189 21.12 -10.19 -29.87
C GLU A 189 21.37 -11.11 -28.66
N GLY A 190 20.36 -11.40 -27.84
CA GLY A 190 20.48 -12.29 -26.69
C GLY A 190 20.88 -11.63 -25.37
N ASN A 191 20.94 -10.29 -25.33
CA ASN A 191 21.34 -9.53 -24.16
C ASN A 191 20.14 -9.12 -23.29
N PHE A 192 20.37 -8.89 -22.00
CA PHE A 192 19.33 -8.43 -21.08
C PHE A 192 19.93 -7.76 -19.84
N ILE A 193 19.12 -6.97 -19.14
CA ILE A 193 19.48 -6.35 -17.87
C ILE A 193 18.73 -7.02 -16.70
N SER A 194 19.21 -6.81 -15.47
CA SER A 194 18.66 -7.46 -14.25
C SER A 194 18.40 -6.48 -13.10
N MET A 195 18.63 -5.18 -13.31
CA MET A 195 18.39 -4.13 -12.33
C MET A 195 17.76 -2.89 -12.96
N SER A 196 16.93 -2.17 -12.22
CA SER A 196 16.43 -0.86 -12.60
C SER A 196 16.50 0.09 -11.40
N THR A 197 16.61 1.40 -11.67
CA THR A 197 16.55 2.45 -10.63
C THR A 197 15.68 3.60 -11.10
N SER A 198 14.39 3.33 -11.14
CA SER A 198 13.38 4.14 -11.83
C SER A 198 12.14 4.43 -10.98
N VAL A 199 11.96 3.77 -9.86
CA VAL A 199 10.91 4.05 -8.86
C VAL A 199 11.49 4.93 -7.75
N GLY A 200 10.83 6.06 -7.47
CA GLY A 200 11.29 6.99 -6.45
C GLY A 200 10.96 6.52 -5.03
N VAL A 201 11.73 6.97 -4.04
CA VAL A 201 11.35 6.89 -2.62
C VAL A 201 11.28 8.28 -2.02
N VAL A 202 10.25 8.52 -1.21
CA VAL A 202 10.07 9.73 -0.41
C VAL A 202 10.06 9.34 1.06
N PHE A 203 10.82 10.07 1.87
CA PHE A 203 10.81 9.90 3.31
C PHE A 203 9.80 10.85 3.97
N SER A 204 9.11 10.40 5.00
CA SER A 204 8.16 11.19 5.79
C SER A 204 8.44 11.03 7.31
N PRO A 205 7.96 11.95 8.16
CA PRO A 205 8.10 11.84 9.60
C PRO A 205 7.20 10.76 10.23
N ASP A 206 6.31 10.14 9.45
CA ASP A 206 5.41 9.07 9.92
C ASP A 206 6.14 7.74 10.12
N ASP A 207 7.39 7.66 9.64
CA ASP A 207 8.27 6.53 9.89
C ASP A 207 9.06 6.71 11.19
N PRO A 208 8.78 5.92 12.25
CA PRO A 208 9.44 6.05 13.53
C PRO A 208 10.92 5.65 13.50
N GLU A 209 11.39 4.96 12.46
CA GLU A 209 12.81 4.62 12.28
C GLU A 209 13.64 5.81 11.78
N ILE A 210 12.99 6.84 11.22
CA ILE A 210 13.67 8.01 10.69
C ILE A 210 13.74 9.10 11.78
N PRO A 211 14.94 9.59 12.13
CA PRO A 211 15.07 10.62 13.16
C PRO A 211 14.26 11.88 12.83
N THR A 212 13.36 12.28 13.73
CA THR A 212 12.53 13.50 13.58
C THR A 212 13.36 14.77 13.36
N THR A 213 14.64 14.78 13.76
CA THR A 213 15.59 15.86 13.48
C THR A 213 15.85 16.11 11.99
N ILE A 214 15.53 15.15 11.11
CA ILE A 214 15.57 15.32 9.65
C ILE A 214 14.44 16.25 9.17
N PHE A 215 13.31 16.28 9.86
CA PHE A 215 12.08 16.99 9.47
C PHE A 215 11.85 18.27 10.29
N LYS A 216 12.92 19.01 10.62
CA LYS A 216 12.79 20.31 11.31
C LYS A 216 12.05 21.31 10.41
N GLU A 217 11.23 22.19 11.01
CA GLU A 217 10.52 23.27 10.30
C GLU A 217 11.43 24.10 9.39
N ALA A 218 12.64 24.45 9.86
CA ALA A 218 13.62 25.21 9.06
C ALA A 218 14.13 24.46 7.80
N SER A 219 13.90 23.16 7.71
CA SER A 219 14.22 22.30 6.55
C SER A 219 12.98 21.94 5.72
N GLY A 220 11.81 22.52 6.04
CA GLY A 220 10.53 22.28 5.40
C GLY A 220 9.60 21.30 6.13
N GLY A 221 9.90 20.95 7.39
CA GLY A 221 8.99 20.16 8.22
C GLY A 221 8.70 18.77 7.63
N SER A 222 7.45 18.33 7.73
CA SER A 222 6.95 17.08 7.14
C SER A 222 7.04 17.05 5.61
N ASP A 223 7.04 18.20 4.95
CA ASP A 223 7.08 18.33 3.49
C ASP A 223 8.52 18.33 2.92
N ARG A 224 9.52 17.98 3.74
CA ARG A 224 10.93 18.08 3.35
C ARG A 224 11.25 17.41 2.02
N PHE A 225 10.76 16.19 1.81
CA PHE A 225 11.01 15.40 0.60
C PHE A 225 9.80 15.43 -0.36
N ALA A 226 8.57 15.50 0.16
CA ALA A 226 7.36 15.49 -0.67
C ALA A 226 7.24 16.74 -1.57
N ARG A 227 7.84 17.88 -1.19
CA ARG A 227 7.90 19.09 -2.03
C ARG A 227 8.55 18.93 -3.40
N TYR A 228 9.37 17.89 -3.58
CA TYR A 228 10.02 17.58 -4.87
C TYR A 228 9.07 16.87 -5.84
N LEU A 229 7.92 16.39 -5.37
CA LEU A 229 6.92 15.75 -6.19
C LEU A 229 6.04 16.78 -6.87
N THR A 230 5.77 16.59 -8.16
CA THR A 230 4.84 17.43 -8.91
C THR A 230 3.41 16.92 -8.78
N LYS A 231 2.42 17.79 -9.00
CA LYS A 231 1.00 17.40 -9.00
C LYS A 231 0.76 16.30 -10.03
N GLY A 232 0.04 15.24 -9.65
CA GLY A 232 -0.29 14.11 -10.53
C GLY A 232 0.86 13.10 -10.72
N PHE A 233 1.98 13.29 -10.03
CA PHE A 233 3.09 12.34 -10.03
C PHE A 233 2.80 11.16 -9.10
N VAL A 234 3.00 9.94 -9.61
CA VAL A 234 2.68 8.70 -8.88
C VAL A 234 3.84 7.71 -8.84
N ASN A 235 4.95 8.01 -9.53
CA ASN A 235 6.13 7.14 -9.58
C ASN A 235 7.02 7.26 -8.34
N TYR A 236 6.47 6.92 -7.16
CA TYR A 236 7.21 6.84 -5.92
C TYR A 236 6.56 5.91 -4.90
N ILE A 237 7.35 5.37 -4.00
CA ILE A 237 6.94 4.69 -2.77
C ILE A 237 7.35 5.52 -1.56
N GLU A 238 6.77 5.24 -0.39
CA GLU A 238 7.01 5.99 0.84
C GLU A 238 7.79 5.13 1.82
N ASN A 239 8.84 5.70 2.42
CA ASN A 239 9.57 5.13 3.56
C ASN A 239 10.16 3.71 3.36
N TYR A 240 10.23 3.23 2.11
CA TYR A 240 10.75 1.90 1.75
C TYR A 240 12.02 1.99 0.90
N PRO A 241 13.17 2.39 1.49
CA PRO A 241 14.44 2.54 0.77
C PRO A 241 15.17 1.20 0.61
N TYR A 242 14.48 0.15 0.16
CA TYR A 242 15.05 -1.19 0.02
C TYR A 242 14.96 -1.68 -1.41
N PRO A 243 15.93 -2.47 -1.89
CA PRO A 243 15.79 -3.14 -3.17
C PRO A 243 14.63 -4.15 -3.13
N PHE A 244 13.88 -4.26 -4.22
CA PHE A 244 12.80 -5.25 -4.34
C PHE A 244 12.74 -5.84 -5.74
N MET A 245 12.04 -6.96 -5.91
CA MET A 245 11.92 -7.60 -7.23
C MET A 245 10.68 -7.13 -7.99
N VAL A 246 10.86 -6.89 -9.30
CA VAL A 246 9.78 -6.65 -10.26
C VAL A 246 9.86 -7.69 -11.38
N GLY A 247 8.71 -8.27 -11.73
CA GLY A 247 8.56 -9.26 -12.79
C GLY A 247 9.37 -10.55 -12.58
N ARG A 248 9.82 -10.82 -11.35
CA ARG A 248 10.71 -11.94 -10.95
C ARG A 248 12.11 -11.90 -11.60
N LYS A 249 12.41 -10.85 -12.37
CA LYS A 249 13.58 -10.79 -13.27
C LYS A 249 14.40 -9.52 -13.11
N ILE A 250 13.87 -8.50 -12.44
CA ILE A 250 14.51 -7.20 -12.26
C ILE A 250 14.59 -6.88 -10.76
N TRP A 251 15.77 -6.50 -10.29
CA TRP A 251 15.93 -5.81 -9.01
C TRP A 251 15.66 -4.32 -9.21
N GLU A 252 14.64 -3.77 -8.57
CA GLU A 252 14.40 -2.35 -8.49
C GLU A 252 15.15 -1.77 -7.28
N LEU A 253 16.09 -0.86 -7.54
CA LEU A 253 16.76 -0.04 -6.54
C LEU A 253 16.09 1.34 -6.52
N PRO A 254 15.35 1.69 -5.45
CA PRO A 254 14.71 3.00 -5.39
C PRO A 254 15.72 4.13 -5.52
N PHE A 255 15.41 5.15 -6.31
CA PHE A 255 16.15 6.41 -6.28
C PHE A 255 15.47 7.38 -5.31
N VAL A 256 16.22 8.28 -4.68
CA VAL A 256 15.61 9.23 -3.73
C VAL A 256 15.03 10.44 -4.42
N TYR A 257 13.94 10.97 -3.85
CA TYR A 257 13.68 12.40 -3.88
C TYR A 257 14.36 13.03 -2.66
N PRO A 258 15.25 14.04 -2.84
CA PRO A 258 15.40 14.88 -4.02
C PRO A 258 16.27 14.28 -5.15
N ASN A 259 16.09 14.79 -6.37
CA ASN A 259 17.06 14.71 -7.45
C ASN A 259 17.39 16.13 -7.98
N ASP A 260 18.41 16.28 -8.83
CA ASP A 260 18.87 17.60 -9.28
C ASP A 260 17.94 18.23 -10.32
N TYR A 261 17.21 17.43 -11.12
CA TYR A 261 16.19 17.91 -12.05
C TYR A 261 15.00 18.57 -11.31
N THR A 262 14.44 17.90 -10.31
CA THR A 262 13.35 18.46 -9.48
C THR A 262 13.87 19.56 -8.56
N GLY A 263 15.09 19.41 -8.04
CA GLY A 263 15.72 20.42 -7.20
C GLY A 263 16.01 21.71 -7.94
N GLN A 264 16.49 21.66 -9.19
CA GLN A 264 16.70 22.88 -9.97
C GLN A 264 15.37 23.52 -10.39
N ALA A 265 14.33 22.72 -10.66
CA ALA A 265 13.00 23.24 -10.95
C ALA A 265 12.39 23.98 -9.74
N LEU A 266 12.61 23.45 -8.52
CA LEU A 266 12.04 24.00 -7.29
C LEU A 266 12.86 25.15 -6.69
N HIS A 267 14.18 25.06 -6.73
CA HIS A 267 15.08 25.96 -6.00
C HIS A 267 16.07 26.70 -6.90
N GLY A 268 16.08 26.44 -8.21
CA GLY A 268 17.11 26.88 -9.13
C GLY A 268 18.37 26.00 -9.09
N ALA A 269 19.19 26.12 -10.13
CA ALA A 269 20.41 25.32 -10.26
C ALA A 269 21.40 25.54 -9.11
N GLN A 270 22.09 24.47 -8.71
CA GLN A 270 23.20 24.46 -7.74
C GLN A 270 22.80 25.00 -6.35
N ASN A 271 21.52 24.91 -6.01
CA ASN A 271 20.99 25.47 -4.76
C ASN A 271 21.43 24.65 -3.53
N PRO A 272 21.94 25.29 -2.45
CA PRO A 272 22.36 24.60 -1.24
C PRO A 272 21.24 23.85 -0.50
N VAL A 273 19.97 24.24 -0.66
CA VAL A 273 18.82 23.53 -0.06
C VAL A 273 18.72 22.11 -0.61
N THR A 274 18.76 21.96 -1.93
CA THR A 274 18.76 20.66 -2.60
C THR A 274 19.90 19.77 -2.09
N ILE A 275 21.11 20.33 -1.97
CA ILE A 275 22.28 19.59 -1.48
C ILE A 275 22.10 19.15 -0.02
N ALA A 276 21.52 20.00 0.83
CA ALA A 276 21.20 19.64 2.21
C ALA A 276 20.16 18.52 2.29
N ASP A 277 19.23 18.44 1.34
CA ASP A 277 18.23 17.39 1.28
C ASP A 277 18.78 16.07 0.74
N TYR A 278 19.70 16.09 -0.22
CA TYR A 278 20.45 14.87 -0.60
C TYR A 278 21.18 14.27 0.62
N LYS A 279 21.84 15.12 1.41
CA LYS A 279 22.53 14.69 2.64
C LYS A 279 21.55 14.07 3.64
N ALA A 280 20.39 14.69 3.82
CA ALA A 280 19.35 14.16 4.70
C ALA A 280 18.72 12.86 4.17
N ALA A 281 18.59 12.68 2.86
CA ALA A 281 18.14 11.43 2.25
C ALA A 281 19.16 10.30 2.51
N VAL A 282 20.47 10.60 2.45
CA VAL A 282 21.52 9.65 2.87
C VAL A 282 21.37 9.32 4.36
N ASP A 283 21.16 10.32 5.23
CA ASP A 283 20.97 10.10 6.66
C ASP A 283 19.74 9.21 6.95
N ALA A 284 18.61 9.45 6.27
CA ALA A 284 17.40 8.65 6.36
C ALA A 284 17.63 7.21 5.87
N THR A 285 18.37 7.05 4.76
CA THR A 285 18.74 5.73 4.24
C THR A 285 19.58 4.94 5.24
N VAL A 286 20.55 5.59 5.90
CA VAL A 286 21.35 4.94 6.96
C VAL A 286 20.48 4.54 8.14
N ALA A 287 19.57 5.41 8.58
CA ALA A 287 18.66 5.11 9.69
C ALA A 287 17.81 3.87 9.40
N LYS A 288 17.36 3.71 8.15
CA LYS A 288 16.59 2.55 7.68
C LYS A 288 17.45 1.33 7.32
N GLN A 289 18.78 1.42 7.40
CA GLN A 289 19.69 0.40 6.89
C GLN A 289 19.42 0.04 5.40
N GLY A 290 18.96 1.03 4.64
CA GLY A 290 18.46 0.87 3.28
C GLY A 290 19.56 0.93 2.22
N ALA A 291 19.12 0.88 0.96
CA ALA A 291 19.95 1.14 -0.20
C ALA A 291 19.18 1.94 -1.23
N VAL A 292 19.80 3.02 -1.70
CA VAL A 292 19.17 3.95 -2.65
C VAL A 292 20.13 4.41 -3.73
N SER A 293 19.57 4.87 -4.84
CA SER A 293 20.30 5.63 -5.85
C SER A 293 20.12 7.14 -5.66
N LEU A 294 21.21 7.89 -5.78
CA LEU A 294 21.19 9.33 -5.95
C LEU A 294 21.27 9.64 -7.44
N CYS A 295 20.16 10.09 -8.02
CA CYS A 295 20.07 10.52 -9.41
C CYS A 295 20.62 11.94 -9.58
N PHE A 296 21.46 12.19 -10.58
CA PHE A 296 21.96 13.53 -10.95
C PHE A 296 22.39 13.58 -12.42
N HIS A 297 22.71 14.76 -12.94
CA HIS A 297 23.07 14.96 -14.35
C HIS A 297 24.42 15.67 -14.50
N ALA A 298 25.16 15.30 -15.55
CA ALA A 298 26.40 15.96 -15.93
C ALA A 298 26.09 17.33 -16.55
N GLY A 299 25.94 18.37 -15.74
CA GLY A 299 25.56 19.68 -16.27
C GLY A 299 25.55 20.81 -15.26
N ASN A 300 24.75 21.84 -15.57
CA ASN A 300 24.69 23.07 -14.78
C ASN A 300 23.76 22.96 -13.57
N TRP A 301 22.94 21.91 -13.46
CA TRP A 301 21.98 21.75 -12.36
C TRP A 301 22.64 21.44 -11.03
N MET A 302 23.66 20.59 -11.03
CA MET A 302 24.50 20.29 -9.87
C MET A 302 25.97 20.36 -10.28
N ARG A 303 26.83 20.96 -9.44
CA ARG A 303 28.29 20.92 -9.64
C ARG A 303 28.86 19.60 -9.11
N ASN A 304 29.92 19.10 -9.74
CA ASN A 304 30.65 17.94 -9.22
C ASN A 304 31.14 18.12 -7.77
N SER A 305 31.54 19.33 -7.39
CA SER A 305 31.93 19.67 -6.01
C SER A 305 30.80 19.55 -5.00
N GLN A 306 29.54 19.69 -5.42
CA GLN A 306 28.38 19.47 -4.55
C GLN A 306 28.11 17.99 -4.33
N MET A 307 28.31 17.15 -5.35
CA MET A 307 28.26 15.70 -5.18
C MET A 307 29.41 15.21 -4.29
N VAL A 308 30.62 15.75 -4.45
CA VAL A 308 31.75 15.51 -3.54
C VAL A 308 31.38 15.87 -2.09
N ASP A 309 30.69 17.00 -1.87
CA ASP A 309 30.21 17.42 -0.54
C ASP A 309 29.15 16.46 0.05
N ILE A 310 28.30 15.85 -0.79
CA ILE A 310 27.36 14.79 -0.35
C ILE A 310 28.13 13.52 0.05
N VAL A 311 29.10 13.10 -0.77
CA VAL A 311 29.98 11.95 -0.48
C VAL A 311 30.77 12.19 0.82
N ASP A 312 31.30 13.39 1.00
CA ASP A 312 32.01 13.80 2.21
C ASP A 312 31.12 13.83 3.44
N HIS A 313 29.87 14.28 3.32
CA HIS A 313 28.91 14.21 4.40
C HIS A 313 28.68 12.76 4.83
N ALA A 314 28.39 11.86 3.89
CA ALA A 314 28.17 10.44 4.19
C ALA A 314 29.37 9.82 4.91
N ASN A 315 30.58 10.03 4.39
CA ASN A 315 31.81 9.50 4.98
C ASN A 315 32.13 10.13 6.35
N ARG A 316 31.91 11.44 6.52
CA ARG A 316 32.21 12.15 7.78
C ARG A 316 31.22 11.80 8.89
N ILE A 317 29.93 11.68 8.56
CA ILE A 317 28.86 11.45 9.55
C ILE A 317 28.72 9.95 9.87
N HIS A 318 28.75 9.09 8.85
CA HIS A 318 28.43 7.67 9.00
C HIS A 318 29.67 6.77 8.85
N GLY A 319 30.72 7.23 8.19
CA GLY A 319 31.95 6.48 7.97
C GLY A 319 31.67 5.12 7.31
N LYS A 320 32.23 4.06 7.87
CA LYS A 320 32.10 2.69 7.36
C LYS A 320 30.66 2.14 7.30
N LYS A 321 29.69 2.82 7.91
CA LYS A 321 28.28 2.43 7.82
C LYS A 321 27.72 2.62 6.41
N VAL A 322 28.30 3.50 5.61
CA VAL A 322 27.88 3.74 4.22
C VAL A 322 28.90 3.15 3.27
N LYS A 323 28.43 2.37 2.30
CA LYS A 323 29.24 1.89 1.17
C LYS A 323 28.73 2.50 -0.12
N PHE A 324 29.64 3.01 -0.95
CA PHE A 324 29.32 3.42 -2.31
C PHE A 324 29.56 2.25 -3.26
N LEU A 325 28.55 1.93 -4.07
CA LEU A 325 28.61 0.88 -5.08
C LEU A 325 28.08 1.43 -6.40
N ASN A 326 28.59 0.90 -7.52
CA ASN A 326 27.87 0.99 -8.79
C ASN A 326 26.83 -0.17 -8.90
N MET A 327 25.89 -0.09 -9.85
CA MET A 327 24.85 -1.11 -10.02
C MET A 327 25.42 -2.51 -10.31
N GLY A 328 26.45 -2.62 -11.13
CA GLY A 328 27.14 -3.88 -11.42
C GLY A 328 27.73 -4.57 -10.17
N GLU A 329 28.35 -3.80 -9.28
CA GLU A 329 28.90 -4.28 -8.02
C GLU A 329 27.80 -4.72 -7.05
N MET A 330 26.74 -3.92 -6.93
CA MET A 330 25.56 -4.26 -6.14
C MET A 330 24.93 -5.57 -6.63
N HIS A 331 24.71 -5.72 -7.93
CA HIS A 331 24.20 -6.94 -8.54
C HIS A 331 25.05 -8.18 -8.18
N LYS A 332 26.39 -8.03 -8.27
CA LYS A 332 27.34 -9.11 -7.94
C LYS A 332 27.28 -9.49 -6.47
N LEU A 333 27.20 -8.52 -5.56
CA LEU A 333 27.10 -8.76 -4.11
C LEU A 333 25.76 -9.41 -3.74
N MET A 334 24.64 -8.92 -4.28
CA MET A 334 23.34 -9.56 -4.06
C MET A 334 23.33 -10.99 -4.59
N THR A 335 23.82 -11.23 -5.81
CA THR A 335 23.90 -12.58 -6.37
C THR A 335 24.75 -13.50 -5.49
N ARG A 336 25.92 -13.05 -5.04
CA ARG A 336 26.84 -13.86 -4.24
C ARG A 336 26.32 -14.12 -2.83
N ASN A 337 25.92 -13.08 -2.13
CA ASN A 337 25.72 -13.11 -0.68
C ASN A 337 24.24 -13.33 -0.30
N LEU A 338 23.29 -12.75 -1.04
CA LEU A 338 21.85 -12.91 -0.82
C LEU A 338 21.30 -14.15 -1.54
N LEU A 339 21.77 -14.40 -2.76
CA LEU A 339 21.25 -15.50 -3.59
C LEU A 339 22.16 -16.72 -3.66
N ALA A 340 23.16 -16.81 -2.78
CA ALA A 340 24.10 -17.92 -2.70
C ALA A 340 24.71 -18.33 -4.07
N GLY A 341 25.03 -17.32 -4.90
CA GLY A 341 25.60 -17.50 -6.24
C GLY A 341 24.58 -17.79 -7.36
N ASN A 342 23.27 -17.74 -7.09
CA ASN A 342 22.23 -17.97 -8.09
C ASN A 342 21.68 -16.63 -8.60
N PRO A 343 21.94 -16.23 -9.86
CA PRO A 343 21.34 -15.01 -10.40
C PRO A 343 19.82 -15.13 -10.50
N ILE A 344 19.09 -14.01 -10.49
CA ILE A 344 17.63 -14.01 -10.64
C ILE A 344 17.16 -14.44 -12.03
N ARG A 345 18.02 -14.27 -13.04
CA ARG A 345 17.79 -14.70 -14.42
C ARG A 345 18.74 -15.83 -14.82
N LYS A 346 18.25 -16.76 -15.62
CA LYS A 346 19.08 -17.77 -16.29
C LYS A 346 19.91 -17.12 -17.40
N PRO A 347 20.92 -17.82 -17.96
CA PRO A 347 21.71 -17.29 -19.09
C PRO A 347 20.90 -16.93 -20.33
N ASP A 348 19.69 -17.49 -20.50
CA ASP A 348 18.76 -17.13 -21.58
C ASP A 348 17.85 -15.93 -21.25
N GLY A 349 17.99 -15.36 -20.06
CA GLY A 349 17.18 -14.26 -19.54
C GLY A 349 15.84 -14.68 -18.92
N SER A 350 15.51 -15.97 -18.83
CA SER A 350 14.28 -16.43 -18.19
C SER A 350 14.37 -16.45 -16.65
N ASP A 351 13.23 -16.53 -15.95
CA ASP A 351 13.14 -16.65 -14.48
C ASP A 351 13.98 -17.84 -13.98
N ASN A 352 14.87 -17.60 -13.00
CA ASN A 352 15.71 -18.62 -12.38
C ASN A 352 15.11 -19.21 -11.09
N GLY A 353 13.79 -19.11 -10.88
CA GLY A 353 13.09 -19.77 -9.78
C GLY A 353 13.40 -19.17 -8.41
N ILE A 354 13.71 -17.87 -8.36
CA ILE A 354 14.01 -17.14 -7.13
C ILE A 354 12.74 -16.44 -6.63
N ARG A 355 12.41 -16.57 -5.34
CA ARG A 355 11.34 -15.80 -4.68
C ARG A 355 11.91 -15.13 -3.43
N ILE A 356 11.52 -13.88 -3.23
CA ILE A 356 11.90 -13.07 -2.08
C ILE A 356 10.61 -12.78 -1.34
N LEU A 357 10.54 -13.20 -0.08
CA LEU A 357 9.34 -13.13 0.76
C LEU A 357 9.75 -13.34 2.20
N ASP A 358 8.99 -12.81 3.15
CA ASP A 358 9.16 -13.12 4.57
C ASP A 358 8.56 -14.50 4.89
N VAL A 359 9.40 -15.51 5.10
CA VAL A 359 8.94 -16.91 5.26
C VAL A 359 8.49 -17.18 6.69
N ASN A 360 9.18 -16.62 7.68
CA ASN A 360 8.96 -16.84 9.12
C ASN A 360 8.18 -15.73 9.82
N ASN A 361 7.71 -14.72 9.07
CA ASN A 361 6.91 -13.61 9.57
C ASN A 361 7.65 -12.78 10.63
N ASP A 362 8.92 -12.44 10.36
CA ASP A 362 9.77 -11.65 11.26
C ASP A 362 10.00 -10.20 10.81
N GLY A 363 9.37 -9.79 9.70
CA GLY A 363 9.49 -8.45 9.14
C GLY A 363 10.74 -8.25 8.26
N PHE A 364 11.52 -9.30 7.99
CA PHE A 364 12.62 -9.28 7.05
C PHE A 364 12.36 -10.19 5.84
N MET A 365 12.91 -9.80 4.69
CA MET A 365 12.78 -10.57 3.46
C MET A 365 13.71 -11.78 3.48
N ASP A 366 13.17 -12.98 3.28
CA ASP A 366 13.93 -14.21 3.11
C ASP A 366 14.04 -14.60 1.62
N VAL A 367 14.82 -15.65 1.35
CA VAL A 367 15.10 -16.10 -0.02
C VAL A 367 14.72 -17.56 -0.22
N ILE A 368 13.88 -17.82 -1.22
CA ILE A 368 13.68 -19.16 -1.77
C ILE A 368 14.39 -19.25 -3.12
N ILE A 369 15.36 -20.17 -3.21
CA ILE A 369 16.09 -20.50 -4.43
C ILE A 369 15.63 -21.88 -4.86
N GLY A 370 14.54 -21.93 -5.62
CA GLY A 370 13.89 -23.17 -6.03
C GLY A 370 14.21 -23.62 -7.44
N ASN A 371 15.35 -23.26 -8.01
CA ASN A 371 15.77 -23.83 -9.30
C ASN A 371 16.19 -25.31 -9.15
N SER A 372 16.32 -25.99 -10.29
CA SER A 372 16.72 -27.40 -10.36
C SER A 372 18.10 -27.73 -9.75
N LYS A 373 18.97 -26.73 -9.51
CA LYS A 373 20.32 -26.92 -8.99
C LYS A 373 20.42 -26.81 -7.46
N ALA A 374 19.72 -25.86 -6.85
CA ALA A 374 19.93 -25.52 -5.44
C ALA A 374 18.81 -26.03 -4.51
N ARG A 375 17.56 -25.63 -4.75
CA ARG A 375 16.41 -25.93 -3.87
C ARG A 375 16.70 -25.64 -2.40
N ILE A 376 17.02 -24.38 -2.09
CA ILE A 376 17.30 -23.92 -0.73
C ILE A 376 16.38 -22.78 -0.33
N CYS A 377 16.05 -22.72 0.96
CA CYS A 377 15.37 -21.61 1.62
C CYS A 377 16.37 -21.00 2.61
N ARG A 378 16.57 -19.69 2.54
CA ARG A 378 17.51 -18.95 3.38
C ARG A 378 16.70 -17.98 4.24
N ILE A 379 16.76 -18.16 5.55
CA ILE A 379 16.13 -17.28 6.53
C ILE A 379 17.15 -16.30 7.08
N TRP A 380 16.82 -15.02 7.10
CA TRP A 380 17.66 -14.01 7.73
C TRP A 380 17.47 -14.04 9.25
N ARG A 381 18.57 -14.01 10.02
CA ARG A 381 18.53 -13.92 11.48
C ARG A 381 19.04 -12.54 11.91
N PRO A 382 18.19 -11.54 12.12
CA PRO A 382 18.61 -10.16 12.38
C PRO A 382 19.48 -10.03 13.63
N GLU A 383 19.27 -10.86 14.65
CA GLU A 383 20.04 -10.83 15.91
C GLU A 383 21.49 -11.24 15.70
N THR A 384 21.74 -12.16 14.78
CA THR A 384 23.08 -12.68 14.48
C THR A 384 23.68 -12.13 13.19
N ARG A 385 22.85 -11.43 12.39
CA ARG A 385 23.17 -10.93 11.04
C ARG A 385 23.71 -12.02 10.12
N LYS A 386 23.07 -13.18 10.12
CA LYS A 386 23.48 -14.35 9.33
C LYS A 386 22.29 -15.00 8.64
N TRP A 387 22.57 -15.60 7.49
CA TRP A 387 21.65 -16.50 6.81
C TRP A 387 21.66 -17.88 7.48
N HIS A 388 20.48 -18.39 7.77
CA HIS A 388 20.23 -19.78 8.13
C HIS A 388 19.62 -20.51 6.93
N GLU A 389 20.30 -21.53 6.42
CA GLU A 389 19.86 -22.24 5.22
C GLU A 389 19.18 -23.56 5.56
N THR A 390 18.06 -23.81 4.91
CA THR A 390 17.25 -25.02 5.04
C THR A 390 16.90 -25.54 3.64
N PRO A 391 16.66 -26.85 3.45
CA PRO A 391 16.20 -27.36 2.16
C PRO A 391 14.82 -26.81 1.79
N PHE A 392 14.64 -26.40 0.54
CA PHE A 392 13.33 -26.11 -0.04
C PHE A 392 12.83 -27.33 -0.83
N PRO A 393 11.59 -27.80 -0.62
CA PRO A 393 11.18 -29.14 -1.06
C PRO A 393 10.80 -29.25 -2.54
N VAL A 394 10.50 -28.13 -3.20
CA VAL A 394 9.91 -28.12 -4.55
C VAL A 394 10.73 -27.27 -5.52
N GLU A 395 10.68 -27.60 -6.81
CA GLU A 395 11.19 -26.68 -7.84
C GLU A 395 10.16 -25.57 -8.07
N ILE A 396 10.61 -24.32 -8.12
CA ILE A 396 9.75 -23.16 -8.36
C ILE A 396 9.38 -23.14 -9.83
N THR A 397 8.09 -23.33 -10.08
CA THR A 397 7.44 -23.15 -11.37
C THR A 397 6.43 -22.01 -11.27
N PRO A 398 5.88 -21.51 -12.39
CA PRO A 398 4.76 -20.57 -12.36
C PRO A 398 3.52 -21.07 -11.61
N ALA A 399 3.45 -22.35 -11.22
CA ALA A 399 2.32 -22.96 -10.53
C ALA A 399 2.49 -23.15 -9.02
N VAL A 400 3.67 -22.87 -8.45
CA VAL A 400 3.82 -22.87 -7.00
C VAL A 400 3.08 -21.65 -6.43
N ARG A 401 2.20 -21.85 -5.46
CA ARG A 401 1.45 -20.77 -4.80
C ARG A 401 1.90 -20.61 -3.36
N PHE A 402 2.10 -19.38 -2.94
CA PHE A 402 2.44 -19.04 -1.58
C PHE A 402 1.26 -18.34 -0.91
N GLY A 403 1.10 -18.56 0.39
CA GLY A 403 0.07 -17.88 1.19
C GLY A 403 0.24 -18.18 2.68
N VAL A 404 -0.54 -17.49 3.49
CA VAL A 404 -0.59 -17.67 4.95
C VAL A 404 -1.83 -18.51 5.26
N ILE A 405 -1.68 -19.64 5.95
CA ILE A 405 -2.80 -20.59 6.17
C ILE A 405 -3.04 -20.89 7.66
N SER A 406 -2.47 -20.08 8.54
CA SER A 406 -2.63 -20.18 9.98
C SER A 406 -2.32 -18.86 10.66
N ARG A 407 -2.96 -18.61 11.80
CA ARG A 407 -2.79 -17.39 12.62
C ARG A 407 -1.37 -17.13 13.13
N SER A 408 -0.50 -18.13 13.08
CA SER A 408 0.93 -17.98 13.36
C SER A 408 1.69 -17.25 12.26
N GLY A 409 1.07 -16.96 11.11
CA GLY A 409 1.66 -16.15 10.04
C GLY A 409 2.66 -16.87 9.15
N GLU A 410 2.99 -18.13 9.42
CA GLU A 410 4.03 -18.86 8.68
C GLU A 410 3.67 -19.06 7.20
N ALA A 411 4.67 -18.92 6.32
CA ALA A 411 4.46 -19.14 4.90
C ALA A 411 4.15 -20.61 4.58
N ALA A 412 3.19 -20.83 3.70
CA ALA A 412 2.88 -22.11 3.10
C ALA A 412 3.04 -22.07 1.58
N ALA A 413 3.46 -23.20 1.00
CA ALA A 413 3.59 -23.42 -0.44
C ALA A 413 2.65 -24.55 -0.87
N LEU A 414 1.68 -24.24 -1.73
CA LEU A 414 0.78 -25.20 -2.36
C LEU A 414 1.31 -25.59 -3.74
N VAL A 415 1.43 -26.90 -3.97
CA VAL A 415 1.89 -27.49 -5.23
C VAL A 415 1.01 -28.67 -5.63
N THR A 416 0.61 -28.70 -6.90
CA THR A 416 0.01 -29.89 -7.52
C THR A 416 1.09 -30.70 -8.24
N GLY A 417 1.28 -31.96 -7.83
CA GLY A 417 2.21 -32.88 -8.48
C GLY A 417 1.67 -33.43 -9.82
N SER A 418 2.52 -34.12 -10.58
CA SER A 418 2.16 -34.69 -11.89
C SER A 418 0.99 -35.69 -11.85
N GLY A 419 0.78 -36.36 -10.71
CA GLY A 419 -0.38 -37.23 -10.47
C GLY A 419 -1.67 -36.50 -10.10
N GLY A 420 -1.69 -35.15 -10.10
CA GLY A 420 -2.84 -34.34 -9.68
C GLY A 420 -2.99 -34.18 -8.17
N HIS A 421 -2.09 -34.74 -7.37
CA HIS A 421 -2.16 -34.65 -5.91
C HIS A 421 -1.62 -33.31 -5.40
N ASN A 422 -2.40 -32.64 -4.55
CA ASN A 422 -2.02 -31.40 -3.90
C ASN A 422 -1.19 -31.66 -2.64
N THR A 423 -0.12 -30.90 -2.47
CA THR A 423 0.74 -30.93 -1.28
C THR A 423 0.90 -29.52 -0.73
N PHE A 424 0.70 -29.37 0.58
CA PHE A 424 1.07 -28.17 1.32
C PHE A 424 2.36 -28.39 2.07
N TRP A 425 3.34 -27.54 1.79
CA TRP A 425 4.55 -27.40 2.57
C TRP A 425 4.41 -26.17 3.45
N VAL A 426 4.58 -26.30 4.75
CA VAL A 426 4.51 -25.19 5.71
C VAL A 426 5.84 -25.04 6.41
N TYR A 427 6.34 -23.82 6.50
CA TYR A 427 7.60 -23.55 7.19
C TYR A 427 7.40 -23.57 8.71
N ARG A 428 7.91 -24.62 9.40
CA ARG A 428 7.79 -24.78 10.86
C ARG A 428 8.99 -25.43 11.51
N GLY A 429 9.53 -24.76 12.53
CA GLY A 429 10.69 -25.24 13.28
C GLY A 429 11.91 -25.40 12.36
N ASP A 430 12.21 -24.33 11.62
CA ASP A 430 13.31 -24.23 10.66
C ASP A 430 13.33 -25.26 9.53
N GLN A 431 12.15 -25.71 9.11
CA GLN A 431 12.02 -26.69 8.03
C GLN A 431 10.68 -26.54 7.31
N TRP A 432 10.68 -26.80 6.00
CA TRP A 432 9.44 -27.02 5.24
C TRP A 432 8.91 -28.43 5.49
N LYS A 433 7.74 -28.53 6.11
CA LYS A 433 7.10 -29.80 6.46
C LYS A 433 5.80 -29.98 5.69
N VAL A 434 5.57 -31.20 5.22
CA VAL A 434 4.25 -31.59 4.69
C VAL A 434 3.28 -31.68 5.85
N ILE A 435 2.12 -31.05 5.69
CA ILE A 435 1.00 -31.22 6.62
C ILE A 435 -0.13 -31.93 5.88
N GLU A 436 -0.20 -33.26 6.05
CA GLU A 436 -1.03 -34.14 5.21
C GLU A 436 -2.52 -33.77 5.20
N HIS A 437 -3.07 -33.37 6.35
CA HIS A 437 -4.49 -33.03 6.44
C HIS A 437 -4.87 -31.76 5.65
N LEU A 438 -3.90 -30.89 5.31
CA LEU A 438 -4.14 -29.70 4.50
C LEU A 438 -4.45 -30.01 3.04
N ALA A 439 -4.20 -31.22 2.56
CA ALA A 439 -4.56 -31.60 1.19
C ALA A 439 -6.02 -32.08 1.08
N LYS A 440 -6.69 -32.38 2.21
CA LYS A 440 -8.06 -32.90 2.22
C LYS A 440 -9.06 -31.86 1.72
N GLY A 441 -9.95 -32.25 0.81
CA GLY A 441 -10.97 -31.38 0.22
C GLY A 441 -10.52 -30.65 -1.05
N LEU A 442 -9.29 -30.90 -1.53
CA LEU A 442 -8.71 -30.25 -2.72
C LEU A 442 -8.54 -31.21 -3.90
N GLU A 443 -9.25 -32.33 -3.93
CA GLU A 443 -9.04 -33.42 -4.90
C GLU A 443 -9.29 -32.98 -6.36
N ASN A 444 -10.05 -31.90 -6.56
CA ASN A 444 -10.43 -31.39 -7.88
C ASN A 444 -9.75 -30.06 -8.25
N ILE A 445 -8.70 -29.69 -7.53
CA ILE A 445 -7.97 -28.43 -7.75
C ILE A 445 -6.58 -28.75 -8.30
N SER A 446 -6.14 -27.96 -9.27
CA SER A 446 -4.75 -27.98 -9.74
C SER A 446 -4.22 -26.55 -9.79
N THR A 447 -3.04 -26.32 -9.22
CA THR A 447 -2.32 -25.04 -9.34
C THR A 447 -1.68 -24.86 -10.71
N HIS A 448 -1.69 -25.89 -11.57
CA HIS A 448 -1.16 -25.81 -12.93
C HIS A 448 -2.07 -26.36 -14.03
N GLN A 449 -1.84 -25.89 -15.25
CA GLN A 449 -2.27 -26.51 -16.50
C GLN A 449 -1.06 -26.67 -17.41
N GLU A 450 -0.64 -27.91 -17.68
CA GLU A 450 0.56 -28.19 -18.48
C GLU A 450 1.82 -27.45 -17.94
N GLY A 451 1.97 -27.35 -16.62
CA GLY A 451 3.08 -26.63 -15.96
C GLY A 451 2.96 -25.10 -15.92
N ARG A 452 1.92 -24.51 -16.53
CA ARG A 452 1.59 -23.07 -16.47
C ARG A 452 0.59 -22.78 -15.35
N ASP A 453 0.31 -21.50 -15.09
CA ASP A 453 -0.64 -21.07 -14.06
C ASP A 453 -2.03 -21.72 -14.22
N GLY A 454 -2.50 -22.41 -13.18
CA GLY A 454 -3.81 -23.07 -13.14
C GLY A 454 -4.97 -22.16 -12.72
N GLY A 455 -4.71 -20.90 -12.37
CA GLY A 455 -5.74 -19.97 -11.89
C GLY A 455 -6.10 -20.17 -10.42
N VAL A 456 -5.16 -20.65 -9.61
CA VAL A 456 -5.31 -20.80 -8.15
C VAL A 456 -4.59 -19.64 -7.46
N ARG A 457 -5.20 -19.04 -6.45
CA ARG A 457 -4.61 -17.99 -5.58
C ARG A 457 -4.90 -18.32 -4.11
N LEU A 458 -3.97 -17.96 -3.23
CA LEU A 458 -4.18 -17.94 -1.79
C LEU A 458 -4.39 -16.48 -1.40
N ARG A 459 -5.58 -16.14 -0.93
CA ARG A 459 -6.00 -14.76 -0.58
C ARG A 459 -6.79 -14.78 0.70
N ASP A 460 -6.41 -13.94 1.65
CA ASP A 460 -7.19 -13.64 2.86
C ASP A 460 -8.34 -12.75 2.41
N LEU A 461 -9.51 -13.35 2.19
CA LEU A 461 -10.65 -12.68 1.56
C LEU A 461 -11.51 -11.92 2.57
N ASP A 462 -11.57 -12.35 3.82
CA ASP A 462 -12.39 -11.75 4.87
C ASP A 462 -11.60 -10.99 5.93
N GLY A 463 -10.27 -10.91 5.78
CA GLY A 463 -9.38 -10.15 6.64
C GLY A 463 -9.09 -10.81 7.98
N ASP A 464 -9.28 -12.14 8.09
CA ASP A 464 -9.07 -12.88 9.33
C ASP A 464 -7.60 -13.29 9.58
N GLY A 465 -6.71 -13.00 8.63
CA GLY A 465 -5.28 -13.35 8.65
C GLY A 465 -4.97 -14.71 8.02
N ILE A 466 -5.95 -15.43 7.47
CA ILE A 466 -5.82 -16.76 6.87
C ILE A 466 -6.31 -16.70 5.43
N CYS A 467 -5.49 -17.18 4.50
CA CYS A 467 -5.89 -17.24 3.09
C CYS A 467 -6.93 -18.34 2.82
N GLU A 468 -8.01 -17.96 2.14
CA GLU A 468 -8.83 -18.84 1.31
C GLU A 468 -8.08 -19.27 0.04
N ILE A 469 -8.54 -20.36 -0.56
CA ILE A 469 -8.15 -20.75 -1.92
C ILE A 469 -9.20 -20.26 -2.90
N VAL A 470 -8.78 -19.44 -3.87
CA VAL A 470 -9.63 -19.01 -5.00
C VAL A 470 -9.18 -19.74 -6.26
N VAL A 471 -10.11 -20.42 -6.91
CA VAL A 471 -9.95 -21.02 -8.24
C VAL A 471 -10.73 -20.18 -9.26
N GLY A 472 -10.06 -19.72 -10.31
CA GLY A 472 -10.62 -18.82 -11.32
C GLY A 472 -10.18 -19.15 -12.73
N ARG A 473 -10.83 -20.15 -13.34
CA ARG A 473 -10.69 -20.49 -14.75
C ARG A 473 -12.01 -20.23 -15.50
N PRO A 474 -11.99 -20.05 -16.83
CA PRO A 474 -13.20 -19.75 -17.58
C PRO A 474 -14.28 -20.86 -17.51
N ASP A 475 -13.85 -22.10 -17.29
CA ASP A 475 -14.67 -23.30 -17.20
C ASP A 475 -14.83 -23.82 -15.76
N SER A 476 -14.12 -23.25 -14.78
CA SER A 476 -14.08 -23.77 -13.41
C SER A 476 -13.75 -22.64 -12.42
N SER A 477 -14.68 -22.35 -11.51
CA SER A 477 -14.45 -21.44 -10.39
C SER A 477 -15.00 -22.00 -9.08
N ALA A 478 -14.27 -21.78 -8.00
CA ALA A 478 -14.62 -22.21 -6.65
C ALA A 478 -13.79 -21.44 -5.61
N VAL A 479 -14.34 -21.27 -4.41
CA VAL A 479 -13.60 -20.77 -3.24
C VAL A 479 -13.61 -21.84 -2.16
N TYR A 480 -12.50 -21.97 -1.42
CA TYR A 480 -12.38 -22.90 -0.30
C TYR A 480 -11.88 -22.16 0.93
N GLN A 481 -12.54 -22.40 2.06
CA GLN A 481 -12.14 -21.91 3.37
C GLN A 481 -11.38 -22.99 4.14
N ARG A 482 -10.42 -22.54 4.95
CA ARG A 482 -9.61 -23.38 5.82
C ARG A 482 -10.37 -23.75 7.10
N HIS A 483 -10.33 -25.04 7.47
CA HIS A 483 -10.81 -25.55 8.77
C HIS A 483 -9.81 -26.55 9.35
N ASP A 484 -9.85 -26.87 10.65
CA ASP A 484 -8.88 -27.80 11.27
C ASP A 484 -8.72 -29.14 10.52
N SER A 485 -9.80 -29.70 9.99
CA SER A 485 -9.80 -31.00 9.30
C SER A 485 -9.37 -30.97 7.82
N GLY A 486 -9.21 -29.80 7.20
CA GLY A 486 -8.87 -29.67 5.78
C GLY A 486 -9.44 -28.40 5.16
N TRP A 487 -9.90 -28.49 3.92
CA TRP A 487 -10.53 -27.38 3.20
C TRP A 487 -11.99 -27.69 2.92
N GLN A 488 -12.85 -26.70 3.10
CA GLN A 488 -14.26 -26.77 2.77
C GLN A 488 -14.56 -25.88 1.58
N LYS A 489 -15.16 -26.46 0.54
CA LYS A 489 -15.68 -25.69 -0.58
C LYS A 489 -16.85 -24.82 -0.11
N LEU A 490 -16.76 -23.53 -0.37
CA LEU A 490 -17.82 -22.56 -0.06
C LEU A 490 -18.90 -22.54 -1.16
N PRO A 491 -20.12 -22.07 -0.85
CA PRO A 491 -21.20 -21.93 -1.84
C PRO A 491 -21.01 -20.71 -2.77
N ILE A 492 -19.81 -20.16 -2.85
CA ILE A 492 -19.47 -18.97 -3.64
C ILE A 492 -18.42 -19.30 -4.70
N SER A 493 -18.38 -18.48 -5.74
CA SER A 493 -17.39 -18.56 -6.83
C SER A 493 -17.16 -17.18 -7.41
N LEU A 494 -16.14 -17.03 -8.26
CA LEU A 494 -16.01 -15.82 -9.06
C LEU A 494 -17.25 -15.65 -9.96
N PRO A 495 -17.79 -14.42 -10.08
CA PRO A 495 -18.93 -14.16 -10.94
C PRO A 495 -18.52 -14.28 -12.41
N LYS A 496 -19.36 -14.88 -13.25
CA LYS A 496 -19.08 -14.96 -14.69
C LYS A 496 -19.19 -13.57 -15.33
N PRO A 497 -18.31 -13.19 -16.28
CA PRO A 497 -17.28 -14.01 -16.93
C PRO A 497 -15.88 -13.91 -16.28
N PHE A 498 -15.78 -13.51 -15.01
CA PHE A 498 -14.49 -13.21 -14.39
C PHE A 498 -13.68 -14.49 -14.17
N SER A 499 -12.39 -14.41 -14.43
CA SER A 499 -11.43 -15.49 -14.25
C SER A 499 -10.06 -14.91 -13.95
N ILE A 500 -9.23 -15.67 -13.24
CA ILE A 500 -7.84 -15.30 -12.92
C ILE A 500 -6.95 -15.58 -14.14
N VAL A 501 -7.18 -16.71 -14.81
CA VAL A 501 -6.44 -17.10 -16.02
C VAL A 501 -7.35 -17.38 -17.21
N THR A 502 -6.81 -17.24 -18.42
CA THR A 502 -7.45 -17.68 -19.66
C THR A 502 -7.39 -19.21 -19.79
N LYS A 503 -8.06 -19.77 -20.82
CA LYS A 503 -7.95 -21.20 -21.14
C LYS A 503 -6.52 -21.63 -21.49
N GLN A 504 -5.67 -20.68 -21.90
CA GLN A 504 -4.27 -20.90 -22.24
C GLN A 504 -3.32 -20.55 -21.08
N SER A 505 -3.83 -20.40 -19.86
CA SER A 505 -3.06 -20.04 -18.65
C SER A 505 -2.37 -18.68 -18.71
N GLY A 506 -2.84 -17.76 -19.57
CA GLY A 506 -2.45 -16.35 -19.52
C GLY A 506 -3.24 -15.61 -18.45
N ASP A 507 -2.79 -14.42 -18.03
CA ASP A 507 -3.57 -13.53 -17.17
C ASP A 507 -4.90 -13.17 -17.85
N ALA A 508 -6.03 -13.29 -17.16
CA ALA A 508 -7.35 -12.95 -17.70
C ALA A 508 -7.80 -11.53 -17.33
N GLY A 509 -7.03 -10.79 -16.52
CA GLY A 509 -7.31 -9.40 -16.15
C GLY A 509 -8.09 -9.24 -14.84
N LEU A 510 -8.03 -10.20 -13.92
CA LEU A 510 -8.59 -10.09 -12.57
C LEU A 510 -7.55 -9.60 -11.57
N ARG A 511 -7.94 -8.68 -10.69
CA ARG A 511 -7.16 -8.13 -9.58
C ARG A 511 -8.02 -8.16 -8.30
N PHE A 512 -7.37 -8.28 -7.16
CA PHE A 512 -8.01 -8.18 -5.85
C PHE A 512 -7.61 -6.86 -5.18
N ALA A 513 -8.57 -6.22 -4.51
CA ALA A 513 -8.36 -5.02 -3.70
C ALA A 513 -9.60 -4.79 -2.83
N ASP A 514 -9.43 -4.23 -1.63
CA ASP A 514 -10.54 -3.70 -0.83
C ASP A 514 -11.00 -2.35 -1.39
N LEU A 515 -12.10 -2.35 -2.15
CA LEU A 515 -12.60 -1.15 -2.86
C LEU A 515 -13.46 -0.26 -1.97
N ASP A 516 -14.18 -0.84 -1.00
CA ASP A 516 -15.07 -0.10 -0.12
C ASP A 516 -14.56 0.12 1.30
N GLY A 517 -13.33 -0.30 1.58
CA GLY A 517 -12.59 -0.07 2.82
C GLY A 517 -13.11 -0.92 3.97
N ASP A 518 -13.72 -2.07 3.68
CA ASP A 518 -14.32 -2.92 4.69
C ASP A 518 -13.43 -4.09 5.12
N GLY A 519 -12.18 -4.14 4.69
CA GLY A 519 -11.21 -5.18 5.04
C GLY A 519 -11.43 -6.51 4.32
N GLN A 520 -12.43 -6.64 3.43
CA GLN A 520 -12.61 -7.81 2.59
C GLN A 520 -12.01 -7.57 1.18
N GLU A 521 -11.49 -8.63 0.56
CA GLU A 521 -10.94 -8.53 -0.80
C GLU A 521 -12.05 -8.53 -1.85
N ASP A 522 -12.29 -7.35 -2.44
CA ASP A 522 -13.12 -7.20 -3.62
C ASP A 522 -12.37 -7.57 -4.89
N ILE A 523 -13.08 -7.60 -6.02
CA ILE A 523 -12.49 -7.98 -7.31
C ILE A 523 -12.73 -6.92 -8.36
N ILE A 524 -11.66 -6.65 -9.11
CA ILE A 524 -11.66 -5.84 -10.33
C ILE A 524 -11.35 -6.77 -11.50
N PHE A 525 -12.18 -6.76 -12.53
CA PHE A 525 -11.94 -7.50 -13.76
C PHE A 525 -11.97 -6.58 -14.96
N SER A 526 -10.99 -6.71 -15.85
CA SER A 526 -10.99 -5.94 -17.09
C SER A 526 -10.09 -6.56 -18.16
N ASN A 527 -10.68 -7.03 -19.25
CA ASN A 527 -9.94 -7.57 -20.41
C ASN A 527 -10.42 -6.94 -21.74
N GLY A 528 -9.97 -7.43 -22.89
CA GLY A 528 -10.39 -6.88 -24.19
C GLY A 528 -11.91 -6.91 -24.47
N ARG A 529 -12.73 -7.66 -23.69
CA ARG A 529 -14.16 -7.86 -23.96
C ARG A 529 -15.09 -7.40 -22.84
N HIS A 530 -14.72 -7.60 -21.59
CA HIS A 530 -15.56 -7.30 -20.43
C HIS A 530 -14.79 -6.51 -19.38
N TYR A 531 -15.52 -5.74 -18.59
CA TYR A 531 -15.02 -5.13 -17.37
C TYR A 531 -16.08 -5.14 -16.29
N GLY A 532 -15.64 -5.11 -15.04
CA GLY A 532 -16.47 -4.74 -13.93
C GLY A 532 -15.81 -4.96 -12.58
N THR A 533 -16.47 -4.48 -11.55
CA THR A 533 -16.06 -4.62 -10.15
C THR A 533 -17.18 -5.28 -9.35
N ARG A 534 -16.77 -6.02 -8.32
CA ARG A 534 -17.70 -6.68 -7.41
C ARG A 534 -17.16 -6.68 -5.99
N MET A 535 -18.00 -6.31 -5.04
CA MET A 535 -17.63 -6.26 -3.63
C MET A 535 -18.05 -7.53 -2.90
N LEU A 536 -17.17 -8.05 -2.05
CA LEU A 536 -17.40 -9.25 -1.27
C LEU A 536 -18.35 -8.93 -0.11
N GLU A 537 -19.53 -9.56 -0.09
CA GLU A 537 -20.47 -9.32 1.01
C GLU A 537 -20.17 -10.20 2.24
N SER A 538 -19.75 -11.45 1.98
CA SER A 538 -19.22 -12.40 2.97
C SER A 538 -18.80 -13.69 2.26
N LEU A 539 -18.09 -14.58 2.95
CA LEU A 539 -17.77 -15.93 2.48
C LEU A 539 -18.99 -16.85 2.26
N THR A 540 -20.19 -16.43 2.67
CA THR A 540 -21.44 -17.18 2.43
C THR A 540 -22.24 -16.66 1.24
N LYS A 541 -22.17 -15.35 0.95
CA LYS A 541 -22.93 -14.70 -0.13
C LYS A 541 -22.08 -14.48 -1.38
N GLY A 542 -20.79 -14.21 -1.21
CA GLY A 542 -19.83 -13.98 -2.29
C GLY A 542 -19.84 -12.55 -2.80
N TRP A 543 -19.24 -12.36 -3.98
CA TRP A 543 -19.11 -11.07 -4.67
C TRP A 543 -20.42 -10.65 -5.37
N THR A 544 -21.45 -10.34 -4.57
CA THR A 544 -22.82 -10.04 -5.02
C THR A 544 -23.07 -8.57 -5.29
N ARG A 545 -22.35 -7.67 -4.62
CA ARG A 545 -22.52 -6.22 -4.75
C ARG A 545 -21.82 -5.74 -6.02
N VAL A 546 -22.59 -5.16 -6.93
CA VAL A 546 -22.11 -4.74 -8.26
C VAL A 546 -21.65 -3.30 -8.21
N GLY A 547 -20.40 -3.05 -8.59
CA GLY A 547 -19.89 -1.70 -8.83
C GLY A 547 -20.15 -1.26 -10.28
N ILE A 548 -19.12 -0.85 -11.00
CA ILE A 548 -19.23 -0.62 -12.45
C ILE A 548 -19.14 -1.94 -13.22
N GLU A 549 -19.80 -2.02 -14.37
CA GLU A 549 -19.67 -3.18 -15.27
C GLU A 549 -20.07 -2.87 -16.71
N GLY A 550 -19.55 -3.67 -17.64
CA GLY A 550 -19.97 -3.60 -19.03
C GLY A 550 -19.20 -4.53 -19.98
N SER A 551 -19.60 -4.47 -21.24
CA SER A 551 -18.95 -5.15 -22.36
C SER A 551 -18.43 -4.14 -23.39
N ARG A 552 -17.32 -4.46 -24.05
CA ARG A 552 -16.73 -3.61 -25.10
C ARG A 552 -17.12 -4.09 -26.49
N LYS A 553 -17.39 -3.14 -27.39
CA LYS A 553 -17.60 -3.41 -28.82
C LYS A 553 -16.29 -3.60 -29.60
N GLY A 554 -15.19 -3.01 -29.11
CA GLY A 554 -13.82 -3.22 -29.58
C GLY A 554 -12.91 -3.69 -28.45
N ASP A 555 -11.59 -3.56 -28.60
CA ASP A 555 -10.61 -4.07 -27.63
C ASP A 555 -10.28 -3.09 -26.48
N GLY A 556 -10.67 -1.82 -26.64
CA GLY A 556 -10.54 -0.79 -25.60
C GLY A 556 -9.11 -0.26 -25.42
N VAL A 557 -8.25 -0.42 -26.42
CA VAL A 557 -6.87 0.10 -26.46
C VAL A 557 -6.67 1.09 -27.61
N GLY A 558 -5.50 1.73 -27.67
CA GLY A 558 -5.16 2.70 -28.70
C GLY A 558 -6.17 3.86 -28.75
N GLU A 559 -6.69 4.16 -29.94
CA GLU A 559 -7.73 5.19 -30.12
C GLU A 559 -9.06 4.85 -29.40
N GLN A 560 -9.26 3.58 -29.01
CA GLN A 560 -10.44 3.12 -28.28
C GLN A 560 -10.25 3.11 -26.76
N HIS A 561 -9.09 3.56 -26.25
CA HIS A 561 -8.88 3.72 -24.82
C HIS A 561 -9.88 4.75 -24.25
N SER A 562 -10.80 4.27 -23.41
CA SER A 562 -11.92 5.09 -22.94
C SER A 562 -11.48 6.18 -21.97
N ARG A 563 -12.01 7.40 -22.17
CA ARG A 563 -11.92 8.52 -21.21
C ARG A 563 -13.15 8.64 -20.31
N VAL A 564 -14.14 7.78 -20.53
CA VAL A 564 -15.37 7.75 -19.71
C VAL A 564 -15.04 7.04 -18.41
N GLN A 565 -15.29 7.70 -17.29
CA GLN A 565 -14.94 7.23 -15.95
C GLN A 565 -15.56 5.86 -15.63
N GLN A 566 -16.81 5.63 -16.06
CA GLN A 566 -17.55 4.38 -15.84
C GLN A 566 -17.12 3.22 -16.75
N VAL A 567 -16.19 3.44 -17.68
CA VAL A 567 -15.67 2.41 -18.58
C VAL A 567 -14.20 2.19 -18.26
N LEU A 568 -13.86 0.99 -17.80
CA LEU A 568 -12.47 0.63 -17.55
C LEU A 568 -11.74 0.42 -18.88
N PRO A 569 -10.49 0.85 -19.01
CA PRO A 569 -9.57 0.26 -19.98
C PRO A 569 -9.23 -1.19 -19.58
N PRO A 570 -8.80 -2.06 -20.52
CA PRO A 570 -8.39 -3.42 -20.19
C PRO A 570 -7.20 -3.40 -19.21
N ILE A 571 -7.16 -4.34 -18.27
CA ILE A 571 -5.94 -4.65 -17.49
C ILE A 571 -5.03 -5.56 -18.32
N VAL A 572 -5.63 -6.50 -19.04
CA VAL A 572 -4.98 -7.36 -20.04
C VAL A 572 -5.63 -7.15 -21.40
N ARG A 573 -4.81 -6.94 -22.43
CA ARG A 573 -5.24 -6.71 -23.81
C ARG A 573 -5.83 -7.99 -24.44
N GLU A 574 -6.53 -7.84 -25.55
CA GLU A 574 -7.15 -8.99 -26.24
C GLU A 574 -6.12 -10.03 -26.72
N ASP A 575 -4.92 -9.59 -27.08
CA ASP A 575 -3.80 -10.46 -27.46
C ASP A 575 -3.09 -11.14 -26.26
N GLY A 576 -3.54 -10.85 -25.03
CA GLY A 576 -2.97 -11.38 -23.79
C GLY A 576 -1.80 -10.58 -23.22
N THR A 577 -1.41 -9.47 -23.85
CA THR A 577 -0.35 -8.59 -23.33
C THR A 577 -0.84 -7.75 -22.15
N ASN A 578 0.08 -7.36 -21.28
CA ASN A 578 -0.19 -6.49 -20.14
C ASN A 578 -0.55 -5.09 -20.65
N ASN A 579 -1.57 -4.44 -20.07
CA ASN A 579 -1.95 -3.08 -20.48
C ASN A 579 -1.39 -1.96 -19.56
N GLY A 580 -0.41 -2.28 -18.73
CA GLY A 580 0.25 -1.33 -17.84
C GLY A 580 -0.61 -0.89 -16.67
N ALA A 581 -1.52 -1.74 -16.21
CA ALA A 581 -2.42 -1.43 -15.10
C ALA A 581 -1.83 -1.83 -13.74
N TRP A 582 -2.05 -1.01 -12.70
CA TRP A 582 -1.69 -1.35 -11.32
C TRP A 582 -2.57 -0.62 -10.30
N ILE A 583 -2.62 -1.17 -9.09
CA ILE A 583 -3.30 -0.57 -7.95
C ILE A 583 -2.28 0.13 -7.06
N LYS A 584 -2.62 1.34 -6.60
CA LYS A 584 -1.86 2.11 -5.63
C LYS A 584 -2.76 3.17 -4.97
N ARG A 585 -2.67 3.38 -3.65
CA ARG A 585 -3.37 4.47 -2.92
C ARG A 585 -4.83 4.64 -3.33
N ASP A 586 -5.64 3.60 -3.18
CA ASP A 586 -7.08 3.61 -3.48
C ASP A 586 -7.44 3.99 -4.93
N HIS A 587 -6.51 3.75 -5.85
CA HIS A 587 -6.70 4.01 -7.27
C HIS A 587 -6.20 2.84 -8.11
N LEU A 588 -6.86 2.64 -9.25
CA LEU A 588 -6.40 1.81 -10.35
C LEU A 588 -5.87 2.72 -11.45
N TYR A 589 -4.62 2.51 -11.86
CA TYR A 589 -3.92 3.32 -12.85
C TYR A 589 -3.62 2.54 -14.12
N TRP A 590 -3.37 3.26 -15.22
CA TRP A 590 -2.74 2.76 -16.44
C TRP A 590 -1.64 3.69 -16.90
N GLN A 591 -0.50 3.11 -17.30
CA GLN A 591 0.58 3.79 -18.00
C GLN A 591 1.02 2.87 -19.13
N ASN A 592 0.80 3.30 -20.37
CA ASN A 592 1.18 2.58 -21.57
C ASN A 592 1.27 3.53 -22.77
N GLU A 593 1.46 2.99 -23.98
CA GLU A 593 1.60 3.78 -25.20
C GLU A 593 0.31 4.52 -25.61
N ASP A 594 -0.84 4.12 -25.06
CA ASP A 594 -2.15 4.75 -25.25
C ASP A 594 -2.35 5.95 -24.31
N THR A 595 -1.71 5.94 -23.15
CA THR A 595 -1.83 7.04 -22.17
C THR A 595 -0.73 8.09 -22.33
N GLY A 596 0.49 7.65 -22.67
CA GLY A 596 1.71 8.44 -22.50
C GLY A 596 1.74 9.80 -23.19
N ALA A 597 1.26 9.93 -24.43
CA ALA A 597 1.24 11.25 -25.12
C ALA A 597 -0.10 11.99 -25.01
N ILE A 598 -1.12 11.34 -24.44
CA ILE A 598 -2.52 11.74 -24.64
C ILE A 598 -3.14 12.25 -23.34
N PHE A 599 -2.84 11.60 -22.22
CA PHE A 599 -3.45 11.90 -20.93
C PHE A 599 -2.59 12.86 -20.11
N PRO A 600 -3.21 13.71 -19.27
CA PRO A 600 -2.48 14.49 -18.28
C PRO A 600 -1.60 13.58 -17.42
N HIS A 601 -0.37 14.01 -17.17
CA HIS A 601 0.61 13.25 -16.38
C HIS A 601 0.92 11.85 -16.93
N HIS A 602 0.62 11.57 -18.21
CA HIS A 602 0.95 10.34 -18.93
C HIS A 602 0.23 9.08 -18.44
N ILE A 603 -0.77 9.23 -17.57
CA ILE A 603 -1.48 8.12 -16.93
C ILE A 603 -2.99 8.28 -17.08
N ASP A 604 -3.69 7.16 -17.09
CA ASP A 604 -5.12 7.10 -16.79
C ASP A 604 -5.32 6.62 -15.34
N LEU A 605 -6.37 7.07 -14.66
CA LEU A 605 -6.66 6.69 -13.28
C LEU A 605 -8.15 6.59 -12.99
N ARG A 606 -8.53 5.67 -12.11
CA ARG A 606 -9.87 5.52 -11.54
C ARG A 606 -9.71 5.40 -10.03
N SER A 607 -10.41 6.24 -9.27
CA SER A 607 -10.46 6.07 -7.81
C SER A 607 -11.29 4.83 -7.47
N PHE A 608 -11.05 4.20 -6.33
CA PHE A 608 -11.89 3.09 -5.86
C PHE A 608 -13.35 3.51 -5.75
N ASN A 609 -13.62 4.76 -5.34
CA ASN A 609 -14.97 5.31 -5.34
C ASN A 609 -15.62 5.33 -6.75
N ASP A 610 -14.86 5.58 -7.82
CA ASP A 610 -15.36 5.46 -9.19
C ASP A 610 -15.71 4.01 -9.55
N LEU A 611 -14.90 3.07 -9.06
CA LEU A 611 -15.09 1.64 -9.27
C LEU A 611 -16.32 1.10 -8.53
N LEU A 612 -16.74 1.72 -7.43
CA LEU A 612 -17.93 1.34 -6.68
C LEU A 612 -19.25 1.67 -7.40
N GLY A 613 -19.25 2.56 -8.40
CA GLY A 613 -20.48 2.92 -9.13
C GLY A 613 -21.60 3.37 -8.19
N GLU A 614 -22.80 2.80 -8.33
CA GLU A 614 -23.95 3.13 -7.45
C GLU A 614 -23.75 2.73 -5.98
N GLN A 615 -22.81 1.83 -5.69
CA GLN A 615 -22.53 1.36 -4.32
C GLN A 615 -21.85 2.45 -3.48
N ALA A 616 -21.16 3.41 -4.12
CA ALA A 616 -20.54 4.54 -3.43
C ALA A 616 -21.56 5.38 -2.62
N ALA A 617 -22.82 5.39 -3.04
CA ALA A 617 -23.88 6.16 -2.39
C ALA A 617 -24.72 5.34 -1.38
N GLN A 618 -24.45 4.04 -1.24
CA GLN A 618 -25.22 3.18 -0.33
C GLN A 618 -24.65 3.24 1.09
N PRO A 619 -25.50 3.20 2.13
CA PRO A 619 -25.03 3.12 3.51
C PRO A 619 -24.30 1.78 3.74
N ARG A 620 -23.19 1.83 4.48
CA ARG A 620 -22.47 0.64 4.94
C ARG A 620 -23.20 0.02 6.14
N GLY A 621 -23.15 -1.31 6.24
CA GLY A 621 -23.63 -2.01 7.43
C GLY A 621 -22.75 -1.71 8.66
N PRO A 622 -23.24 -1.90 9.90
CA PRO A 622 -22.51 -1.50 11.11
C PRO A 622 -21.11 -2.10 11.24
N ALA A 623 -20.96 -3.41 10.97
CA ALA A 623 -19.67 -4.09 11.04
C ALA A 623 -18.69 -3.60 9.95
N THR A 624 -19.18 -3.40 8.72
CA THR A 624 -18.43 -2.82 7.60
C THR A 624 -17.98 -1.40 7.94
N SER A 625 -18.87 -0.56 8.47
CA SER A 625 -18.53 0.80 8.91
C SER A 625 -17.45 0.82 9.99
N LEU A 626 -17.51 -0.09 10.96
CA LEU A 626 -16.50 -0.18 12.01
C LEU A 626 -15.10 -0.50 11.46
N ARG A 627 -15.01 -1.39 10.46
CA ARG A 627 -13.73 -1.76 9.82
C ARG A 627 -13.14 -0.64 8.97
N ALA A 628 -13.98 0.24 8.43
CA ALA A 628 -13.57 1.40 7.64
C ALA A 628 -13.14 2.63 8.48
N MET A 629 -13.21 2.57 9.82
CA MET A 629 -12.90 3.72 10.69
C MET A 629 -11.44 3.69 11.15
N GLU A 630 -10.76 4.82 10.96
CA GLU A 630 -9.42 5.06 11.51
C GLU A 630 -9.49 5.94 12.75
N VAL A 631 -8.68 5.62 13.77
CA VAL A 631 -8.60 6.37 15.02
C VAL A 631 -7.15 6.65 15.39
N HIS A 632 -6.91 7.75 16.11
CA HIS A 632 -5.58 8.10 16.62
C HIS A 632 -5.04 7.01 17.55
N GLU A 633 -3.70 6.83 17.58
CA GLU A 633 -3.04 5.90 18.50
C GLU A 633 -3.49 6.12 19.95
N GLY A 634 -3.77 5.02 20.66
CA GLY A 634 -4.28 5.02 22.04
C GLY A 634 -5.79 5.09 22.18
N LEU A 635 -6.53 5.26 21.08
CA LEU A 635 -8.00 5.18 21.05
C LEU A 635 -8.47 3.83 20.50
N LYS A 636 -9.66 3.41 20.93
CA LYS A 636 -10.37 2.23 20.42
C LYS A 636 -11.79 2.64 20.06
N ILE A 637 -12.29 2.13 18.94
CA ILE A 637 -13.70 2.24 18.56
C ILE A 637 -14.41 0.90 18.76
N GLU A 638 -15.63 0.93 19.30
CA GLU A 638 -16.43 -0.26 19.60
C GLU A 638 -17.86 -0.04 19.10
N LEU A 639 -18.42 -1.07 18.44
CA LEU A 639 -19.83 -1.07 18.07
C LEU A 639 -20.67 -1.45 19.29
N VAL A 640 -21.29 -0.47 19.94
CA VAL A 640 -22.08 -0.69 21.17
C VAL A 640 -23.59 -0.81 20.92
N ALA A 641 -24.10 -0.28 19.81
CA ALA A 641 -25.49 -0.40 19.37
C ALA A 641 -25.60 -0.09 17.87
N ALA A 642 -26.57 -0.71 17.19
CA ALA A 642 -26.95 -0.44 15.80
C ALA A 642 -28.45 -0.68 15.60
N GLU A 643 -28.97 -0.42 14.41
CA GLU A 643 -30.33 -0.76 14.04
C GLU A 643 -30.61 -2.26 14.27
N PRO A 644 -31.79 -2.64 14.81
CA PRO A 644 -32.94 -1.79 15.15
C PRO A 644 -32.93 -1.24 16.59
N LEU A 645 -31.85 -1.40 17.35
CA LEU A 645 -31.79 -0.92 18.74
C LEU A 645 -31.78 0.61 18.80
N VAL A 646 -31.12 1.26 17.84
CA VAL A 646 -31.07 2.72 17.69
C VAL A 646 -31.33 3.08 16.22
N MET A 647 -32.08 4.15 15.97
CA MET A 647 -32.41 4.63 14.61
C MET A 647 -32.43 6.15 14.57
N ASP A 648 -31.79 6.75 13.57
CA ASP A 648 -31.69 8.21 13.40
C ASP A 648 -31.20 8.96 14.67
N PRO A 649 -30.13 8.50 15.36
CA PRO A 649 -29.65 9.15 16.57
C PRO A 649 -29.04 10.52 16.27
N VAL A 650 -29.44 11.55 17.02
CA VAL A 650 -28.88 12.91 16.91
C VAL A 650 -28.17 13.37 18.17
N ASP A 651 -28.42 12.71 19.31
CA ASP A 651 -27.75 12.96 20.59
C ASP A 651 -27.89 11.76 21.52
N LEU A 652 -26.93 11.60 22.43
CA LEU A 652 -26.93 10.52 23.41
C LEU A 652 -26.35 10.96 24.76
N ALA A 653 -26.77 10.29 25.84
CA ALA A 653 -26.22 10.50 27.16
C ALA A 653 -26.36 9.27 28.06
N TRP A 654 -25.31 8.97 28.82
CA TRP A 654 -25.36 7.90 29.82
C TRP A 654 -26.03 8.37 31.12
N GLY A 655 -27.01 7.59 31.58
CA GLY A 655 -27.55 7.73 32.92
C GLY A 655 -26.62 7.14 33.98
N PRO A 656 -26.73 7.57 35.25
CA PRO A 656 -25.96 6.96 36.35
C PRO A 656 -26.33 5.49 36.62
N ASP A 657 -27.42 5.00 36.02
CA ASP A 657 -27.85 3.60 36.05
C ASP A 657 -27.28 2.76 34.89
N GLY A 658 -26.41 3.34 34.06
CA GLY A 658 -25.77 2.68 32.92
C GLY A 658 -26.60 2.64 31.64
N LYS A 659 -27.84 3.13 31.67
CA LYS A 659 -28.68 3.22 30.47
C LYS A 659 -28.11 4.26 29.51
N LEU A 660 -28.07 3.91 28.23
CA LEU A 660 -27.75 4.85 27.15
C LEU A 660 -29.05 5.48 26.65
N TRP A 661 -29.27 6.75 26.98
CA TRP A 661 -30.40 7.52 26.50
C TRP A 661 -30.09 8.09 25.13
N VAL A 662 -31.04 8.03 24.21
CA VAL A 662 -30.84 8.50 22.83
C VAL A 662 -32.04 9.36 22.40
N ALA A 663 -31.73 10.50 21.79
CA ALA A 663 -32.68 11.29 21.04
C ALA A 663 -32.64 10.84 19.57
N GLU A 664 -33.78 10.38 19.06
CA GLU A 664 -33.92 9.90 17.68
C GLU A 664 -34.82 10.85 16.89
N MET A 665 -34.31 11.35 15.77
CA MET A 665 -34.99 12.35 14.94
C MET A 665 -35.59 11.74 13.67
N ALA A 666 -36.53 10.81 13.85
CA ALA A 666 -37.18 10.11 12.74
C ALA A 666 -38.05 11.02 11.83
N ASP A 667 -38.32 12.25 12.26
CA ASP A 667 -39.10 13.25 11.52
C ASP A 667 -38.23 14.23 10.71
N TYR A 668 -36.91 14.03 10.60
CA TYR A 668 -36.06 14.89 9.79
C TYR A 668 -36.03 14.51 8.29
N PRO A 669 -35.98 15.47 7.35
CA PRO A 669 -36.29 16.90 7.52
C PRO A 669 -37.78 17.20 7.25
N LEU A 670 -38.57 16.23 6.79
CA LEU A 670 -39.90 16.45 6.20
C LEU A 670 -41.06 15.93 7.07
N GLY A 671 -40.81 15.43 8.28
CA GLY A 671 -41.77 14.69 9.08
C GLY A 671 -41.86 13.21 8.69
N ILE A 672 -42.40 12.37 9.59
CA ILE A 672 -42.52 10.91 9.36
C ILE A 672 -43.47 10.53 8.21
N ASN A 673 -44.22 11.49 7.68
CA ASN A 673 -45.12 11.33 6.54
C ASN A 673 -44.76 12.22 5.35
N ASN A 674 -43.59 12.89 5.35
CA ASN A 674 -43.20 13.93 4.39
C ASN A 674 -44.16 15.14 4.31
N GLU A 675 -45.01 15.34 5.33
CA GLU A 675 -45.95 16.47 5.43
C GLU A 675 -45.84 17.17 6.80
N GLY A 676 -44.68 17.07 7.46
CA GLY A 676 -44.39 17.74 8.73
C GLY A 676 -44.96 17.06 9.98
N LYS A 677 -45.45 15.81 9.89
CA LYS A 677 -45.88 15.07 11.09
C LYS A 677 -44.68 14.78 11.99
N SER A 678 -44.77 15.22 13.25
CA SER A 678 -43.77 14.94 14.28
C SER A 678 -43.65 13.44 14.55
N GLY A 679 -42.43 13.01 14.84
CA GLY A 679 -42.12 11.60 15.04
C GLY A 679 -40.81 11.35 15.76
N SER A 680 -40.15 12.39 16.27
CA SER A 680 -38.99 12.23 17.14
C SER A 680 -39.33 11.45 18.41
N ARG A 681 -38.34 10.70 18.89
CA ARG A 681 -38.45 9.76 20.01
C ARG A 681 -37.32 9.98 21.00
N ILE A 682 -37.61 9.73 22.28
CA ILE A 682 -36.59 9.48 23.29
C ILE A 682 -36.67 8.01 23.65
N VAL A 683 -35.53 7.34 23.61
CA VAL A 683 -35.39 5.93 23.96
C VAL A 683 -34.26 5.78 24.97
N PHE A 684 -34.22 4.63 25.62
CA PHE A 684 -33.03 4.20 26.33
C PHE A 684 -32.70 2.75 25.99
N LEU A 685 -31.40 2.47 25.96
CA LEU A 685 -30.86 1.14 25.76
C LEU A 685 -30.31 0.60 27.08
N THR A 686 -30.49 -0.69 27.29
CA THR A 686 -29.93 -1.43 28.44
C THR A 686 -29.03 -2.54 27.92
N ASP A 687 -27.87 -2.69 28.55
CA ASP A 687 -27.00 -3.85 28.40
C ASP A 687 -27.35 -4.83 29.53
N THR A 688 -28.13 -5.87 29.20
CA THR A 688 -28.57 -6.86 30.19
C THR A 688 -27.46 -7.87 30.53
N SER A 689 -26.48 -8.01 29.65
CA SER A 689 -25.37 -8.96 29.78
C SER A 689 -24.16 -8.39 30.54
N ARG A 690 -24.02 -7.06 30.59
CA ARG A 690 -22.90 -6.30 31.15
C ARG A 690 -21.58 -6.51 30.44
N ASP A 691 -21.62 -6.76 29.13
CA ASP A 691 -20.43 -6.92 28.29
C ASP A 691 -20.02 -5.62 27.56
N GLY A 692 -20.79 -4.54 27.71
CA GLY A 692 -20.57 -3.25 27.05
C GLY A 692 -21.32 -3.08 25.74
N SER A 693 -22.00 -4.12 25.24
CA SER A 693 -22.90 -4.04 24.09
C SER A 693 -24.36 -3.98 24.55
N TYR A 694 -25.09 -2.97 24.07
CA TYR A 694 -26.50 -2.84 24.40
C TYR A 694 -27.32 -3.88 23.64
N ASP A 695 -28.25 -4.54 24.33
CA ASP A 695 -29.04 -5.66 23.78
C ASP A 695 -30.56 -5.45 23.91
N GLN A 696 -30.99 -4.46 24.69
CA GLN A 696 -32.40 -4.15 24.92
C GLN A 696 -32.72 -2.68 24.65
N ARG A 697 -33.79 -2.43 23.87
CA ARG A 697 -34.33 -1.11 23.57
C ARG A 697 -35.65 -0.87 24.31
N THR A 698 -35.83 0.32 24.88
CA THR A 698 -37.13 0.80 25.40
C THR A 698 -37.49 2.16 24.81
N LEU A 699 -38.68 2.25 24.21
CA LEU A 699 -39.26 3.52 23.78
C LEU A 699 -39.83 4.27 24.99
N PHE A 700 -39.14 5.32 25.42
CA PHE A 700 -39.52 6.09 26.61
C PHE A 700 -40.54 7.17 26.31
N CYS A 701 -40.35 7.92 25.22
CA CYS A 701 -41.28 8.96 24.79
C CYS A 701 -41.32 9.04 23.26
N GLU A 702 -42.51 9.24 22.71
CA GLU A 702 -42.72 9.48 21.28
C GLU A 702 -43.56 10.75 21.04
N GLY A 703 -43.60 11.17 19.78
CA GLY A 703 -44.40 12.29 19.31
C GLY A 703 -43.82 13.65 19.68
N LEU A 704 -42.51 13.71 19.94
CA LEU A 704 -41.80 15.00 20.01
C LEU A 704 -41.58 15.53 18.61
N GLU A 705 -41.47 16.85 18.47
CA GLU A 705 -41.13 17.52 17.23
C GLU A 705 -39.62 17.79 17.19
N THR A 706 -38.90 17.16 16.27
CA THR A 706 -37.46 17.41 16.06
C THR A 706 -36.66 17.41 17.37
N ALA A 707 -36.68 16.29 18.11
CA ALA A 707 -35.96 16.15 19.37
C ALA A 707 -34.46 16.14 19.07
N ASN A 708 -33.79 17.22 19.46
CA ASN A 708 -32.38 17.45 19.17
C ASN A 708 -31.45 16.86 20.23
N THR A 709 -31.94 16.63 21.44
CA THR A 709 -31.07 16.40 22.60
C THR A 709 -31.78 15.65 23.71
N VAL A 710 -31.05 14.79 24.43
CA VAL A 710 -31.48 14.13 25.65
C VAL A 710 -30.42 14.23 26.75
N LEU A 711 -30.84 14.56 27.97
CA LEU A 711 -29.95 14.60 29.12
C LEU A 711 -30.63 13.99 30.36
N PRO A 712 -30.12 12.88 30.92
CA PRO A 712 -30.55 12.36 32.22
C PRO A 712 -30.47 13.44 33.29
N TRP A 713 -31.60 13.67 33.98
CA TRP A 713 -31.70 14.70 35.00
C TRP A 713 -32.68 14.28 36.09
N ARG A 714 -32.16 14.19 37.32
CA ARG A 714 -32.91 13.70 38.49
C ARG A 714 -33.44 12.29 38.23
N ASP A 715 -34.75 12.11 38.30
CA ASP A 715 -35.48 10.85 38.12
C ASP A 715 -36.17 10.76 36.74
N GLY A 716 -35.68 11.53 35.76
CA GLY A 716 -36.17 11.51 34.39
C GLY A 716 -35.12 12.05 33.42
N VAL A 717 -35.57 12.64 32.31
CA VAL A 717 -34.70 13.24 31.31
C VAL A 717 -35.18 14.63 30.91
N LEU A 718 -34.23 15.51 30.63
CA LEU A 718 -34.48 16.72 29.86
C LEU A 718 -34.40 16.37 28.37
N ALA A 719 -35.34 16.87 27.58
CA ALA A 719 -35.30 16.76 26.13
C ALA A 719 -35.49 18.13 25.50
N VAL A 720 -34.62 18.50 24.56
CA VAL A 720 -34.81 19.71 23.75
C VAL A 720 -35.48 19.30 22.46
N ALA A 721 -36.72 19.72 22.30
CA ALA A 721 -37.54 19.51 21.11
C ALA A 721 -38.21 20.85 20.81
N PRO A 722 -37.49 21.77 20.10
CA PRO A 722 -37.96 23.12 19.83
C PRO A 722 -39.40 23.10 19.30
N PRO A 723 -40.29 23.96 19.82
CA PRO A 723 -40.00 25.18 20.56
C PRO A 723 -39.79 25.01 22.07
N ASN A 724 -39.67 23.78 22.59
CA ASN A 724 -39.73 23.48 24.03
C ASN A 724 -38.50 22.75 24.57
N ILE A 725 -38.21 23.00 25.85
CA ILE A 725 -37.42 22.10 26.70
C ILE A 725 -38.39 21.35 27.61
N TRP A 726 -38.40 20.03 27.50
CA TRP A 726 -39.23 19.11 28.26
C TRP A 726 -38.48 18.51 29.43
N PHE A 727 -39.20 18.25 30.52
CA PHE A 727 -38.81 17.30 31.55
C PHE A 727 -39.78 16.12 31.51
N LEU A 728 -39.25 14.96 31.15
CA LEU A 728 -39.98 13.72 30.91
C LEU A 728 -39.65 12.72 32.03
N ARG A 729 -40.66 12.13 32.66
CA ARG A 729 -40.47 11.17 33.78
C ARG A 729 -41.39 9.96 33.62
N ASP A 730 -40.88 8.83 34.06
CA ASP A 730 -41.66 7.62 34.35
C ASP A 730 -41.87 7.56 35.87
N THR A 731 -43.10 7.81 36.32
CA THR A 731 -43.51 7.74 37.71
C THR A 731 -44.12 6.39 38.09
N THR A 732 -44.31 5.49 37.11
CA THR A 732 -44.94 4.18 37.29
C THR A 732 -43.93 3.02 37.28
N GLY A 733 -42.75 3.22 36.72
CA GLY A 733 -41.70 2.22 36.56
C GLY A 733 -41.89 1.28 35.38
N ASP A 734 -42.76 1.61 34.41
CA ASP A 734 -43.03 0.78 33.22
C ASP A 734 -42.09 1.05 32.04
N GLY A 735 -41.14 1.99 32.21
CA GLY A 735 -40.18 2.39 31.20
C GLY A 735 -40.72 3.43 30.21
N LYS A 736 -41.88 4.05 30.47
CA LYS A 736 -42.49 5.07 29.61
C LYS A 736 -42.73 6.38 30.36
N ALA A 737 -42.56 7.49 29.65
CA ALA A 737 -42.82 8.81 30.20
C ALA A 737 -44.34 9.05 30.34
N ASP A 738 -44.88 8.87 31.55
CA ASP A 738 -46.26 9.28 31.90
C ASP A 738 -46.36 10.76 32.29
N SER A 739 -45.23 11.39 32.64
CA SER A 739 -45.18 12.82 33.00
C SER A 739 -44.38 13.62 31.98
N LYS A 740 -45.04 14.53 31.26
CA LYS A 740 -44.39 15.45 30.29
C LYS A 740 -44.60 16.90 30.72
N LYS A 741 -43.55 17.57 31.20
CA LYS A 741 -43.61 18.97 31.66
C LYS A 741 -42.71 19.88 30.83
N ILE A 742 -43.27 20.94 30.27
CA ILE A 742 -42.48 22.00 29.62
C ILE A 742 -41.82 22.86 30.69
N LEU A 743 -40.49 22.99 30.66
CA LEU A 743 -39.73 23.89 31.53
C LEU A 743 -39.51 25.26 30.90
N TYR A 744 -39.22 25.26 29.60
CA TYR A 744 -39.00 26.45 28.79
C TYR A 744 -39.68 26.28 27.44
N LYS A 745 -40.25 27.35 26.90
CA LYS A 745 -40.91 27.39 25.58
C LYS A 745 -40.48 28.63 24.81
N GLY A 746 -40.64 28.63 23.50
CA GLY A 746 -40.43 29.81 22.65
C GLY A 746 -39.09 29.85 21.91
N PHE A 747 -38.38 28.71 21.82
CA PHE A 747 -37.27 28.55 20.88
C PHE A 747 -37.81 28.64 19.44
N GLY A 748 -37.08 29.31 18.54
CA GLY A 748 -37.47 29.42 17.13
C GLY A 748 -37.42 28.06 16.42
N GLN A 749 -38.44 27.79 15.61
CA GLN A 749 -38.54 26.60 14.76
C GLN A 749 -37.87 26.82 13.38
N GLY A 750 -36.78 27.57 13.29
CA GLY A 750 -36.10 27.89 12.02
C GLY A 750 -35.56 26.66 11.27
N ASN A 751 -34.41 26.79 10.61
CA ASN A 751 -33.72 25.62 10.04
C ASN A 751 -33.47 24.58 11.15
N GLU A 752 -33.93 23.34 10.97
CA GLU A 752 -33.81 22.22 11.91
C GLU A 752 -32.38 22.05 12.45
N GLN A 753 -31.37 22.29 11.60
CA GLN A 753 -29.95 22.18 11.93
C GLN A 753 -29.46 23.25 12.92
N HIS A 754 -30.18 24.37 13.05
CA HIS A 754 -29.76 25.55 13.82
C HIS A 754 -30.64 25.82 15.06
N ARG A 755 -31.64 24.97 15.33
CA ARG A 755 -32.56 25.13 16.46
C ARG A 755 -31.90 24.78 17.80
N GLY A 756 -32.59 25.07 18.90
CA GLY A 756 -32.13 24.76 20.25
C GLY A 756 -31.67 23.30 20.43
N ASN A 757 -30.45 23.07 20.89
CA ASN A 757 -29.84 21.74 21.05
C ASN A 757 -28.71 21.73 22.11
N GLY A 758 -28.01 20.60 22.26
CA GLY A 758 -26.72 20.50 22.94
C GLY A 758 -26.76 20.77 24.45
N LEU A 759 -27.62 20.07 25.20
CA LEU A 759 -27.66 20.17 26.66
C LEU A 759 -26.36 19.61 27.24
N SER A 760 -25.55 20.48 27.83
CA SER A 760 -24.26 20.10 28.42
C SER A 760 -24.11 20.65 29.83
N TRP A 761 -23.56 19.82 30.72
CA TRP A 761 -23.15 20.28 32.05
C TRP A 761 -21.88 21.14 31.93
N GLY A 762 -21.96 22.34 32.49
CA GLY A 762 -20.77 23.15 32.77
C GLY A 762 -20.09 22.71 34.06
N LEU A 763 -18.80 23.06 34.18
CA LEU A 763 -18.00 22.84 35.40
C LEU A 763 -18.55 23.61 36.62
N ASP A 764 -19.41 24.59 36.39
CA ASP A 764 -20.11 25.39 37.39
C ASP A 764 -21.44 24.76 37.87
N GLY A 765 -21.79 23.59 37.36
CA GLY A 765 -23.04 22.90 37.70
C GLY A 765 -24.28 23.50 37.05
N TRP A 766 -24.13 24.33 36.02
CA TRP A 766 -25.25 24.76 35.17
C TRP A 766 -25.41 23.82 33.97
N ILE A 767 -26.62 23.76 33.44
CA ILE A 767 -26.89 23.09 32.16
C ILE A 767 -27.01 24.18 31.10
N TYR A 768 -26.14 24.11 30.09
CA TYR A 768 -26.12 25.01 28.96
C TYR A 768 -26.92 24.42 27.82
N VAL A 769 -27.61 25.28 27.08
CA VAL A 769 -28.33 24.94 25.85
C VAL A 769 -27.83 25.86 24.74
N ALA A 770 -27.46 25.27 23.61
CA ALA A 770 -27.13 26.03 22.41
C ALA A 770 -28.42 26.37 21.66
N ASN A 771 -28.45 27.54 21.02
CA ASN A 771 -29.48 27.94 20.08
C ASN A 771 -28.76 28.74 19.00
N GLY A 772 -28.73 28.23 17.77
CA GLY A 772 -28.01 28.84 16.65
C GLY A 772 -28.65 30.17 16.22
N ASP A 773 -28.80 30.37 14.92
CA ASP A 773 -29.42 31.59 14.37
C ASP A 773 -30.97 31.58 14.40
N SER A 774 -31.58 30.52 14.96
CA SER A 774 -33.04 30.36 14.98
C SER A 774 -33.77 31.32 15.93
N GLY A 775 -33.05 31.98 16.84
CA GLY A 775 -33.60 32.98 17.76
C GLY A 775 -34.75 32.48 18.64
N GLY A 776 -35.66 33.39 19.00
CA GLY A 776 -36.90 33.11 19.74
C GLY A 776 -37.00 33.82 21.09
N VAL A 777 -38.21 33.93 21.65
CA VAL A 777 -38.45 34.52 22.98
C VAL A 777 -38.75 33.40 23.96
N ILE A 778 -37.73 33.03 24.74
CA ILE A 778 -37.83 31.92 25.68
C ILE A 778 -38.57 32.37 26.94
N THR A 779 -39.67 31.70 27.27
CA THR A 779 -40.39 31.87 28.55
C THR A 779 -40.13 30.69 29.49
N SER A 780 -39.70 30.97 30.72
CA SER A 780 -39.67 29.97 31.80
C SER A 780 -41.09 29.68 32.31
N THR A 781 -41.55 28.43 32.24
CA THR A 781 -42.89 28.07 32.74
C THR A 781 -43.00 28.14 34.26
N LYS A 782 -41.88 28.09 34.99
CA LYS A 782 -41.83 28.19 36.44
C LYS A 782 -41.92 29.64 36.95
N THR A 783 -41.27 30.57 36.27
CA THR A 783 -41.11 31.96 36.76
C THR A 783 -41.83 33.00 35.92
N GLY A 784 -42.24 32.66 34.70
CA GLY A 784 -42.80 33.60 33.73
C GLY A 784 -41.77 34.56 33.11
N LYS A 785 -40.48 34.46 33.48
CA LYS A 785 -39.44 35.32 32.90
C LYS A 785 -39.22 34.99 31.43
N GLU A 786 -39.01 36.04 30.65
CA GLU A 786 -38.72 35.97 29.23
C GLU A 786 -37.27 36.34 28.93
N LEU A 787 -36.69 35.71 27.92
CA LEU A 787 -35.37 35.99 27.37
C LEU A 787 -35.47 35.97 25.84
N SER A 788 -35.18 37.10 25.20
CA SER A 788 -35.07 37.17 23.74
C SER A 788 -33.70 36.64 23.33
N LEU A 789 -33.69 35.63 22.47
CA LEU A 789 -32.51 35.15 21.79
C LEU A 789 -32.49 35.73 20.38
N GLY A 790 -31.48 36.56 20.09
CA GLY A 790 -31.13 37.06 18.75
C GLY A 790 -32.25 37.78 18.04
#